data_AF-A0A1F3DCB8-F1
#
_entry.id   AF-A0A1F3DCB8-F1
#
_cell.length_a   1.000
_cell.length_b   1.000
_cell.length_c   1.000
_cell.angle_alpha   90.00
_cell.angle_beta   90.00
_cell.angle_gamma   90.00
#
_symmetry.space_group_name_H-M   'P 1'
#
loop_
_entity.id
_entity.type
_entity.pdbx_description
1 polymer ?
#
loop_
_entity_poly.entity_id
_entity_poly.type
_entity_poly.pdbx_seq_one_letter_code
_entity_poly.pdbx_strand_id
1 'polypeptide(L)'
;MIKKVLIINLVLALFLVNGCIKETYDMNKLSGKVHFSPTFAFAAVKGSVSFSDLVKAGDTIIFDENKFVKVIFRKDSVIYLRLKDFFDLDDMVSFKKSYQLGVLSIGSFQGSLSVPLNQITQNMVSPLRDQINALDDGVTHLFPEFPSVNLGERTFGAFPGFDNAVFHSGYLDVSLTNNLTTPLSGINISLVNSVDRSQVGIIEIPPVQPGQTHISSIDLTDKRLTNTIIAAIVLQGSPGTATPVIISLNNSNIQITARARDLIVRSGRIVIPLQKVAGLNNKDMVTFDPGYGIELDEINVTDGDLTYHFQSGTALAVSMSITLPSVTRGQDTVTHTINTGTGNQFNGTVSFDNTLIDLGSNPAQPYNSIPLEYGIEVGSTVLVNYNSADKVEIDLRLANPEFGYVKGYFGQQSESIEPDTIDLGIDDILSNLTGDFLISSPSIKIKYSNSFAIPLKIDFQATGRRGTESRNLGLDPIVIASPLYPTRDVSSSIVIDKNNSELPELISLPPANVIFSGAATMNPSGNTGLRDNYVFGVSRFLGSVEIEVPMEFRMNNLQFTDTLDNFLKEGEESDNPIKPENFELLQLDFIAKNGFPLGVSVKMSLYDEITKTIRHTIDASSLLGPAPVDANGKANGTKETTTNLKLTREFFDAVKTSDKIIVWFTLNTTSSGATDVKIYSDYRIDFKAALIVKPDIVFN
;
A
#
# COMPACT_ATOMS: atom_id res chain seq x y z
N MET A 1 -5.77 -39.61 70.23
CA MET A 1 -5.66 -39.35 71.69
C MET A 1 -4.87 -40.51 72.30
N ILE A 2 -3.94 -40.26 73.22
CA ILE A 2 -2.96 -41.22 73.80
C ILE A 2 -1.81 -41.61 72.85
N LYS A 3 -0.84 -40.70 72.65
CA LYS A 3 0.56 -41.05 72.26
C LYS A 3 1.53 -39.85 72.33
N LYS A 4 1.04 -38.60 72.43
CA LYS A 4 1.88 -37.39 72.63
C LYS A 4 2.22 -37.05 74.10
N VAL A 5 1.62 -37.74 75.08
CA VAL A 5 1.86 -37.50 76.53
C VAL A 5 3.10 -38.28 77.07
N LEU A 6 3.60 -39.27 76.32
CA LEU A 6 4.71 -40.12 76.79
C LEU A 6 6.10 -39.51 76.56
N ILE A 7 6.27 -38.61 75.58
CA ILE A 7 7.58 -38.03 75.23
C ILE A 7 7.91 -36.81 76.11
N ILE A 8 6.89 -36.07 76.58
CA ILE A 8 7.06 -34.95 77.51
C ILE A 8 7.46 -35.44 78.92
N ASN A 9 7.00 -36.64 79.34
CA ASN A 9 7.42 -37.25 80.60
C ASN A 9 8.84 -37.87 80.55
N LEU A 10 9.39 -38.16 79.36
CA LEU A 10 10.74 -38.71 79.22
C LEU A 10 11.84 -37.63 79.22
N VAL A 11 11.53 -36.43 78.72
CA VAL A 11 12.45 -35.27 78.77
C VAL A 11 12.48 -34.64 80.16
N LEU A 12 11.39 -34.71 80.92
CA LEU A 12 11.35 -34.25 82.32
C LEU A 12 12.04 -35.22 83.29
N ALA A 13 12.16 -36.51 82.93
CA ALA A 13 12.86 -37.53 83.72
C ALA A 13 14.39 -37.54 83.54
N LEU A 14 14.93 -36.90 82.49
CA LEU A 14 16.38 -36.80 82.27
C LEU A 14 17.06 -35.63 83.01
N PHE A 15 16.31 -34.78 83.73
CA PHE A 15 16.86 -33.69 84.55
C PHE A 15 17.15 -34.07 86.01
N LEU A 16 17.02 -35.35 86.38
CA LEU A 16 17.30 -35.84 87.73
C LEU A 16 18.62 -36.64 87.83
N VAL A 17 19.75 -36.12 87.33
CA VAL A 17 21.06 -36.54 87.88
C VAL A 17 22.12 -35.43 87.78
N ASN A 18 22.66 -35.10 88.96
CA ASN A 18 23.89 -34.34 89.27
C ASN A 18 23.89 -32.81 89.17
N GLY A 19 23.56 -32.20 90.31
CA GLY A 19 23.89 -30.81 90.65
C GLY A 19 23.42 -30.41 92.05
N CYS A 20 23.63 -31.26 93.06
CA CYS A 20 23.31 -30.94 94.46
C CYS A 20 24.23 -29.84 94.99
N ILE A 21 23.74 -28.60 95.06
CA ILE A 21 24.09 -27.69 96.16
C ILE A 21 22.86 -27.67 97.07
N LYS A 22 22.95 -28.38 98.19
CA LYS A 22 21.95 -28.36 99.25
C LYS A 22 22.07 -27.04 100.01
N GLU A 23 21.35 -26.03 99.55
CA GLU A 23 20.89 -24.96 100.43
C GLU A 23 19.38 -25.16 100.61
N THR A 24 18.99 -25.61 101.80
CA THR A 24 17.60 -25.72 102.23
C THR A 24 17.00 -24.32 102.32
N TYR A 25 16.28 -23.91 101.27
CA TYR A 25 15.44 -22.73 101.29
C TYR A 25 14.22 -22.95 102.19
N ASP A 26 14.11 -22.13 103.23
CA ASP A 26 12.97 -22.08 104.14
C ASP A 26 11.78 -21.37 103.45
N MET A 27 10.94 -22.16 102.78
CA MET A 27 9.76 -21.70 102.03
C MET A 27 8.68 -21.02 102.89
N ASN A 28 8.82 -21.04 104.22
CA ASN A 28 7.85 -20.42 105.14
C ASN A 28 8.10 -18.92 105.40
N LYS A 29 9.07 -18.29 104.72
CA LYS A 29 9.38 -16.85 104.82
C LYS A 29 8.99 -16.02 103.60
N LEU A 30 8.34 -16.61 102.60
CA LEU A 30 7.85 -15.90 101.41
C LEU A 30 6.47 -15.28 101.68
N SER A 31 6.46 -14.17 102.41
CA SER A 31 5.31 -13.27 102.44
C SER A 31 5.42 -12.29 101.27
N GLY A 32 4.71 -12.57 100.18
CA GLY A 32 4.56 -11.67 99.03
C GLY A 32 5.00 -12.30 97.71
N LYS A 33 4.21 -12.05 96.66
CA LYS A 33 4.38 -12.49 95.26
C LYS A 33 5.86 -12.72 94.88
N VAL A 34 6.21 -13.94 94.47
CA VAL A 34 7.55 -14.25 93.95
C VAL A 34 7.58 -13.89 92.47
N HIS A 35 8.43 -12.91 92.13
CA HIS A 35 8.67 -12.48 90.76
C HIS A 35 9.94 -13.14 90.23
N PHE A 36 9.84 -13.94 89.16
CA PHE A 36 10.95 -14.71 88.60
C PHE A 36 11.10 -14.43 87.11
N SER A 37 12.25 -13.86 86.69
CA SER A 37 12.51 -13.51 85.28
C SER A 37 13.89 -13.94 84.78
N PRO A 38 14.13 -15.26 84.60
CA PRO A 38 15.38 -15.80 84.05
C PRO A 38 15.57 -15.36 82.59
N THR A 39 16.81 -15.16 82.14
CA THR A 39 17.11 -14.89 80.73
C THR A 39 17.55 -16.18 80.04
N PHE A 40 16.86 -16.57 78.97
CA PHE A 40 17.19 -17.71 78.14
C PHE A 40 17.66 -17.25 76.77
N ALA A 41 18.66 -17.92 76.19
CA ALA A 41 19.12 -17.68 74.83
C ALA A 41 19.07 -18.98 74.04
N PHE A 42 18.35 -18.98 72.92
CA PHE A 42 18.16 -20.12 72.04
C PHE A 42 18.76 -19.80 70.67
N ALA A 43 19.65 -20.66 70.16
CA ALA A 43 20.06 -20.58 68.76
C ALA A 43 18.85 -20.96 67.89
N ALA A 44 18.33 -20.00 67.13
CA ALA A 44 17.08 -20.18 66.40
C ALA A 44 17.33 -20.82 65.02
N VAL A 45 18.15 -20.19 64.18
CA VAL A 45 18.35 -20.61 62.77
C VAL A 45 19.75 -20.23 62.29
N LYS A 46 20.36 -21.08 61.45
CA LYS A 46 21.53 -20.74 60.61
C LYS A 46 21.22 -21.15 59.17
N GLY A 47 21.48 -20.27 58.21
CA GLY A 47 21.22 -20.52 56.79
C GLY A 47 22.22 -19.84 55.87
N SER A 48 22.21 -20.27 54.60
CA SER A 48 22.92 -19.65 53.48
C SER A 48 21.99 -19.69 52.28
N VAL A 49 21.83 -18.56 51.59
CA VAL A 49 20.98 -18.44 50.40
C VAL A 49 21.78 -17.76 49.31
N SER A 50 21.89 -18.40 48.14
CA SER A 50 22.47 -17.79 46.95
C SER A 50 21.40 -17.20 46.03
N PHE A 51 21.78 -16.29 45.13
CA PHE A 51 20.84 -15.77 44.13
C PHE A 51 20.26 -16.89 43.27
N SER A 52 21.09 -17.88 42.88
CA SER A 52 20.66 -19.04 42.12
C SER A 52 19.70 -19.99 42.87
N ASP A 53 19.58 -19.86 44.19
CA ASP A 53 18.56 -20.57 44.99
C ASP A 53 17.21 -19.85 44.92
N LEU A 54 17.21 -18.53 44.77
CA LEU A 54 16.02 -17.68 44.70
C LEU A 54 15.43 -17.58 43.29
N VAL A 55 16.31 -17.50 42.28
CA VAL A 55 15.94 -17.25 40.88
C VAL A 55 16.64 -18.27 39.99
N LYS A 56 15.87 -18.97 39.17
CA LYS A 56 16.39 -19.91 38.18
C LYS A 56 16.53 -19.25 36.82
N ALA A 57 17.58 -19.61 36.09
CA ALA A 57 17.75 -19.19 34.71
C ALA A 57 16.66 -19.84 33.83
N GLY A 58 16.22 -19.10 32.81
CA GLY A 58 15.22 -19.51 31.83
C GLY A 58 15.25 -18.55 30.64
N ASP A 59 14.13 -18.41 29.93
CA ASP A 59 14.08 -17.56 28.73
C ASP A 59 14.14 -16.07 29.05
N THR A 60 13.57 -15.66 30.19
CA THR A 60 13.50 -14.25 30.62
C THR A 60 14.67 -13.84 31.50
N ILE A 61 15.20 -14.75 32.33
CA ILE A 61 16.33 -14.45 33.21
C ILE A 61 17.50 -15.32 32.78
N ILE A 62 18.56 -14.69 32.30
CA ILE A 62 19.74 -15.37 31.77
C ILE A 62 20.95 -15.04 32.66
N PHE A 63 21.77 -16.04 32.91
CA PHE A 63 23.11 -15.85 33.49
C PHE A 63 24.12 -15.99 32.36
N ASP A 64 24.90 -14.94 32.10
CA ASP A 64 25.94 -15.01 31.07
C ASP A 64 27.09 -15.94 31.50
N GLU A 65 28.11 -16.08 30.65
CA GLU A 65 29.29 -16.92 30.94
C GLU A 65 30.03 -16.52 32.23
N ASN A 66 29.96 -15.23 32.60
CA ASN A 66 30.53 -14.68 33.82
C ASN A 66 29.56 -14.72 35.00
N LYS A 67 28.40 -15.36 34.84
CA LYS A 67 27.28 -15.45 35.79
C LYS A 67 26.58 -14.12 36.07
N PHE A 68 26.78 -13.12 35.22
CA PHE A 68 26.09 -11.84 35.34
C PHE A 68 24.62 -12.03 34.98
N VAL A 69 23.73 -11.45 35.79
CA VAL A 69 22.28 -11.63 35.64
C VAL A 69 21.73 -10.61 34.66
N LYS A 70 20.98 -11.07 33.67
CA LYS A 70 20.29 -10.24 32.67
C LYS A 70 18.83 -10.65 32.56
N VAL A 71 17.94 -9.67 32.41
CA VAL A 71 16.54 -9.91 32.06
C VAL A 71 16.37 -9.62 30.57
N ILE A 72 15.88 -10.60 29.81
CA ILE A 72 15.68 -10.48 28.36
C ILE A 72 14.22 -10.74 28.00
N PHE A 73 13.63 -9.83 27.25
CA PHE A 73 12.31 -10.01 26.65
C PHE A 73 12.48 -10.10 25.14
N ARG A 74 11.97 -11.16 24.52
CA ARG A 74 12.00 -11.35 23.07
C ARG A 74 10.59 -11.48 22.55
N LYS A 75 10.29 -10.78 21.47
CA LYS A 75 9.04 -10.95 20.73
C LYS A 75 9.35 -10.92 19.24
N ASP A 76 9.11 -12.05 18.59
CA ASP A 76 9.28 -12.20 17.15
C ASP A 76 8.07 -11.67 16.39
N SER A 77 8.30 -11.21 15.16
CA SER A 77 7.26 -10.77 14.22
C SER A 77 6.31 -9.71 14.79
N VAL A 78 6.85 -8.73 15.49
CA VAL A 78 6.06 -7.59 16.02
C VAL A 78 5.69 -6.59 14.94
N ILE A 79 6.45 -6.55 13.84
CA ILE A 79 6.18 -5.69 12.69
C ILE A 79 6.09 -6.59 11.45
N TYR A 80 4.96 -6.51 10.73
CA TYR A 80 4.78 -7.16 9.45
C TYR A 80 4.05 -6.23 8.48
N LEU A 81 4.79 -5.71 7.50
CA LEU A 81 4.29 -4.79 6.48
C LEU A 81 4.46 -5.42 5.10
N ARG A 82 3.46 -5.31 4.23
CA ARG A 82 3.48 -5.82 2.85
C ARG A 82 3.22 -4.70 1.85
N LEU A 83 3.63 -4.93 0.61
CA LEU A 83 3.45 -3.97 -0.48
C LEU A 83 2.02 -3.46 -0.63
N LYS A 84 1.06 -4.39 -0.69
CA LYS A 84 -0.37 -4.09 -0.85
C LYS A 84 -0.98 -3.26 0.28
N ASP A 85 -0.28 -3.12 1.41
CA ASP A 85 -0.75 -2.28 2.52
C ASP A 85 -0.48 -0.78 2.22
N PHE A 86 0.33 -0.45 1.19
CA PHE A 86 0.72 0.94 0.84
C PHE A 86 0.46 1.34 -0.62
N PHE A 87 0.59 0.40 -1.56
CA PHE A 87 0.42 0.68 -2.98
C PHE A 87 -0.70 -0.18 -3.55
N ASP A 88 -1.70 0.49 -4.11
CA ASP A 88 -2.68 -0.12 -4.98
C ASP A 88 -2.12 -0.06 -6.41
N LEU A 89 -1.59 -1.19 -6.87
CA LEU A 89 -1.10 -1.34 -8.23
C LEU A 89 -2.14 -2.05 -9.12
N ASP A 90 -3.35 -2.25 -8.59
CA ASP A 90 -4.46 -2.81 -9.33
C ASP A 90 -5.12 -1.67 -10.13
N ASP A 91 -5.32 -1.87 -11.44
CA ASP A 91 -6.01 -0.91 -12.33
C ASP A 91 -5.31 0.45 -12.55
N MET A 92 -3.97 0.44 -12.66
CA MET A 92 -3.16 1.64 -12.93
C MET A 92 -3.31 2.19 -14.36
N VAL A 93 -3.93 1.44 -15.26
CA VAL A 93 -3.99 1.75 -16.70
C VAL A 93 -5.43 1.93 -17.12
N SER A 94 -5.76 3.15 -17.57
CA SER A 94 -6.97 3.39 -18.33
C SER A 94 -6.62 4.20 -19.58
N PHE A 95 -7.00 3.68 -20.75
CA PHE A 95 -6.88 4.40 -22.00
C PHE A 95 -8.21 4.31 -22.74
N LYS A 96 -8.84 5.45 -22.96
CA LYS A 96 -10.08 5.54 -23.73
C LYS A 96 -9.92 6.53 -24.86
N LYS A 97 -10.17 6.07 -26.09
CA LYS A 97 -10.11 6.93 -27.28
C LYS A 97 -11.25 6.65 -28.24
N SER A 98 -11.72 7.70 -28.88
CA SER A 98 -12.77 7.69 -29.91
C SER A 98 -12.18 8.24 -31.20
N TYR A 99 -12.23 7.45 -32.27
CA TYR A 99 -11.68 7.77 -33.58
C TYR A 99 -12.79 7.93 -34.59
N GLN A 100 -12.89 9.11 -35.21
CA GLN A 100 -13.85 9.38 -36.27
C GLN A 100 -13.30 8.92 -37.63
N LEU A 101 -14.08 8.13 -38.38
CA LEU A 101 -13.62 7.49 -39.62
C LEU A 101 -13.37 8.49 -40.78
N GLY A 102 -13.98 9.67 -40.76
CA GLY A 102 -13.67 10.72 -41.73
C GLY A 102 -14.18 10.39 -43.14
N VAL A 103 -13.46 10.74 -44.20
CA VAL A 103 -13.94 10.49 -45.57
C VAL A 103 -13.25 9.27 -46.16
N LEU A 104 -13.95 8.50 -47.00
CA LEU A 104 -13.43 7.24 -47.54
C LEU A 104 -13.44 7.25 -49.06
N SER A 105 -12.46 6.57 -49.66
CA SER A 105 -12.37 6.43 -51.10
C SER A 105 -13.31 5.32 -51.58
N ILE A 106 -13.89 5.49 -52.76
CA ILE A 106 -14.66 4.43 -53.44
C ILE A 106 -14.13 4.21 -54.85
N GLY A 107 -14.45 3.05 -55.43
CA GLY A 107 -14.09 2.74 -56.81
C GLY A 107 -14.81 3.63 -57.83
N SER A 108 -14.18 3.85 -58.99
CA SER A 108 -14.81 4.47 -60.14
C SER A 108 -15.99 3.63 -60.65
N PHE A 109 -17.02 4.28 -61.17
CA PHE A 109 -18.11 3.63 -61.89
C PHE A 109 -18.34 4.34 -63.24
N GLN A 110 -18.99 3.64 -64.16
CA GLN A 110 -19.38 4.23 -65.43
C GLN A 110 -20.72 3.66 -65.92
N GLY A 111 -21.42 4.44 -66.73
CA GLY A 111 -22.64 4.05 -67.40
C GLY A 111 -22.74 4.78 -68.73
N SER A 112 -23.42 4.18 -69.69
CA SER A 112 -23.59 4.76 -71.03
C SER A 112 -25.05 4.71 -71.45
N LEU A 113 -25.46 5.71 -72.22
CA LEU A 113 -26.70 5.71 -72.98
C LEU A 113 -26.36 5.92 -74.45
N SER A 114 -27.18 5.36 -75.33
CA SER A 114 -27.09 5.57 -76.77
C SER A 114 -28.43 6.06 -77.28
N VAL A 115 -28.43 7.16 -78.04
CA VAL A 115 -29.62 7.67 -78.72
C VAL A 115 -29.43 7.48 -80.22
N PRO A 116 -30.08 6.47 -80.83
CA PRO A 116 -29.97 6.24 -82.27
C PRO A 116 -30.62 7.37 -83.06
N LEU A 117 -30.18 7.56 -84.31
CA LEU A 117 -30.69 8.60 -85.20
C LEU A 117 -32.21 8.52 -85.37
N ASN A 118 -32.78 7.31 -85.41
CA ASN A 118 -34.24 7.09 -85.40
C ASN A 118 -34.96 7.80 -84.24
N GLN A 119 -34.41 7.71 -83.02
CA GLN A 119 -35.00 8.40 -81.87
C GLN A 119 -34.81 9.91 -81.93
N ILE A 120 -33.72 10.37 -82.56
CA ILE A 120 -33.49 11.80 -82.79
C ILE A 120 -34.52 12.35 -83.79
N THR A 121 -34.74 11.68 -84.92
CA THR A 121 -35.69 12.12 -85.96
C THR A 121 -37.14 12.10 -85.48
N GLN A 122 -37.50 11.20 -84.55
CA GLN A 122 -38.83 11.20 -83.92
C GLN A 122 -39.16 12.48 -83.16
N ASN A 123 -38.15 13.22 -82.68
CA ASN A 123 -38.31 14.50 -81.99
C ASN A 123 -38.22 15.71 -82.94
N MET A 124 -38.12 15.49 -84.25
CA MET A 124 -38.14 16.53 -85.29
C MET A 124 -39.56 16.74 -85.84
N VAL A 125 -39.77 17.88 -86.51
CA VAL A 125 -41.01 18.17 -87.25
C VAL A 125 -41.22 17.18 -88.41
N SER A 126 -42.48 16.82 -88.69
CA SER A 126 -42.82 15.75 -89.65
C SER A 126 -42.12 15.85 -91.01
N PRO A 127 -42.04 17.02 -91.69
CA PRO A 127 -41.41 17.09 -93.01
C PRO A 127 -39.93 16.71 -93.01
N LEU A 128 -39.18 17.16 -92.00
CA LEU A 128 -37.74 16.90 -91.87
C LEU A 128 -37.48 15.44 -91.45
N ARG A 129 -38.31 14.91 -90.55
CA ARG A 129 -38.27 13.50 -90.16
C ARG A 129 -38.50 12.59 -91.37
N ASP A 130 -39.56 12.86 -92.15
CA ASP A 130 -39.92 12.04 -93.31
C ASP A 130 -38.84 12.13 -94.39
N GLN A 131 -38.22 13.32 -94.56
CA GLN A 131 -37.05 13.51 -95.43
C GLN A 131 -35.87 12.65 -94.98
N ILE A 132 -35.43 12.73 -93.72
CA ILE A 132 -34.28 11.94 -93.23
C ILE A 132 -34.57 10.43 -93.32
N ASN A 133 -35.81 10.01 -93.02
CA ASN A 133 -36.20 8.61 -93.09
C ASN A 133 -36.15 8.04 -94.52
N ALA A 134 -36.50 8.85 -95.53
CA ALA A 134 -36.42 8.44 -96.93
C ALA A 134 -34.97 8.27 -97.42
N LEU A 135 -33.99 8.85 -96.73
CA LEU A 135 -32.56 8.77 -97.08
C LEU A 135 -31.84 7.58 -96.43
N ASP A 136 -32.52 6.77 -95.61
CA ASP A 136 -32.00 5.49 -95.08
C ASP A 136 -32.29 4.36 -96.08
N ASP A 137 -31.70 4.45 -97.27
CA ASP A 137 -31.88 3.51 -98.40
C ASP A 137 -30.60 2.70 -98.72
N GLY A 138 -29.54 2.88 -97.93
CA GLY A 138 -28.23 2.24 -98.12
C GLY A 138 -27.32 2.93 -99.14
N VAL A 139 -27.73 4.05 -99.73
CA VAL A 139 -26.95 4.87 -100.66
C VAL A 139 -26.42 6.14 -99.95
N THR A 140 -25.42 6.82 -100.53
CA THR A 140 -24.89 8.07 -99.99
C THR A 140 -25.76 9.27 -100.38
N HIS A 141 -26.16 10.08 -99.40
CA HIS A 141 -26.95 11.30 -99.56
C HIS A 141 -26.31 12.48 -98.83
N LEU A 142 -26.63 13.72 -99.23
CA LEU A 142 -26.31 14.88 -98.39
C LEU A 142 -27.18 14.82 -97.14
N PHE A 143 -26.57 14.85 -95.95
CA PHE A 143 -27.32 14.89 -94.71
C PHE A 143 -27.97 16.28 -94.59
N PRO A 144 -29.31 16.37 -94.43
CA PRO A 144 -29.98 17.67 -94.36
C PRO A 144 -29.64 18.41 -93.07
N GLU A 145 -29.57 19.74 -93.14
CA GLU A 145 -29.47 20.57 -91.93
C GLU A 145 -30.69 20.38 -91.02
N PHE A 146 -30.49 20.47 -89.71
CA PHE A 146 -31.58 20.44 -88.75
C PHE A 146 -31.38 21.44 -87.60
N PRO A 147 -32.45 22.10 -87.13
CA PRO A 147 -32.39 23.07 -86.04
C PRO A 147 -32.23 22.36 -84.68
N SER A 148 -32.27 23.10 -83.56
CA SER A 148 -32.21 22.49 -82.22
C SER A 148 -33.32 21.44 -82.01
N VAL A 149 -32.97 20.29 -81.43
CA VAL A 149 -33.86 19.16 -81.14
C VAL A 149 -33.80 18.81 -79.66
N ASN A 150 -34.93 18.90 -78.97
CA ASN A 150 -35.06 18.43 -77.58
C ASN A 150 -35.37 16.94 -77.59
N LEU A 151 -34.43 16.13 -77.10
CA LEU A 151 -34.57 14.68 -77.05
C LEU A 151 -35.32 14.20 -75.79
N GLY A 152 -35.61 15.10 -74.85
CA GLY A 152 -36.24 14.81 -73.58
C GLY A 152 -35.31 14.09 -72.61
N GLU A 153 -35.90 13.41 -71.63
CA GLU A 153 -35.18 12.70 -70.58
C GLU A 153 -34.78 11.28 -71.02
N ARG A 154 -33.54 10.90 -70.70
CA ARG A 154 -33.01 9.54 -70.88
C ARG A 154 -32.32 9.10 -69.60
N THR A 155 -32.70 7.94 -69.09
CA THR A 155 -32.16 7.40 -67.83
C THR A 155 -30.96 6.50 -68.13
N PHE A 156 -29.85 6.71 -67.41
CA PHE A 156 -28.74 5.77 -67.42
C PHE A 156 -29.11 4.48 -66.68
N GLY A 157 -28.52 3.35 -67.08
CA GLY A 157 -28.59 2.13 -66.27
C GLY A 157 -28.03 2.36 -64.86
N ALA A 158 -28.49 1.56 -63.88
CA ALA A 158 -28.04 1.70 -62.51
C ALA A 158 -26.52 1.44 -62.38
N PHE A 159 -25.80 2.41 -61.81
CA PHE A 159 -24.41 2.27 -61.42
C PHE A 159 -24.29 1.25 -60.27
N PRO A 160 -23.32 0.32 -60.34
CA PRO A 160 -23.15 -0.67 -59.28
C PRO A 160 -22.48 -0.08 -58.05
N GLY A 161 -22.58 -0.80 -56.92
CA GLY A 161 -21.78 -0.53 -55.72
C GLY A 161 -22.34 0.55 -54.78
N PHE A 162 -23.42 1.25 -55.13
CA PHE A 162 -24.11 2.17 -54.23
C PHE A 162 -25.59 2.28 -54.56
N ASP A 163 -26.38 2.80 -53.62
CA ASP A 163 -27.73 3.32 -53.90
C ASP A 163 -27.72 4.84 -53.97
N ASN A 164 -27.01 5.46 -53.04
CA ASN A 164 -26.81 6.90 -52.98
C ASN A 164 -25.51 7.24 -52.24
N ALA A 165 -24.86 8.32 -52.66
CA ALA A 165 -23.66 8.85 -52.04
C ALA A 165 -23.68 10.38 -52.03
N VAL A 166 -23.13 10.97 -50.98
CA VAL A 166 -22.75 12.38 -50.92
C VAL A 166 -21.23 12.42 -50.95
N PHE A 167 -20.67 13.13 -51.92
CA PHE A 167 -19.22 13.15 -52.15
C PHE A 167 -18.57 14.28 -51.36
N HIS A 168 -17.42 13.99 -50.78
CA HIS A 168 -16.49 15.01 -50.31
C HIS A 168 -15.74 15.61 -51.49
N SER A 169 -15.32 14.77 -52.46
CA SER A 169 -14.69 15.20 -53.70
C SER A 169 -14.83 14.13 -54.78
N GLY A 170 -14.59 14.53 -56.03
CA GLY A 170 -14.53 13.63 -57.17
C GLY A 170 -15.08 14.26 -58.44
N TYR A 171 -14.99 13.54 -59.55
CA TYR A 171 -15.40 14.06 -60.85
C TYR A 171 -16.32 13.08 -61.56
N LEU A 172 -17.31 13.61 -62.29
CA LEU A 172 -18.13 12.89 -63.24
C LEU A 172 -17.80 13.41 -64.65
N ASP A 173 -16.97 12.66 -65.36
CA ASP A 173 -16.65 12.92 -66.75
C ASP A 173 -17.79 12.41 -67.63
N VAL A 174 -18.42 13.31 -68.38
CA VAL A 174 -19.44 13.00 -69.36
C VAL A 174 -18.84 13.15 -70.74
N SER A 175 -18.68 12.02 -71.43
CA SER A 175 -18.19 11.98 -72.80
C SER A 175 -19.32 11.78 -73.79
N LEU A 176 -19.37 12.60 -74.83
CA LEU A 176 -20.24 12.43 -75.98
C LEU A 176 -19.42 12.00 -77.18
N THR A 177 -19.74 10.86 -77.77
CA THR A 177 -19.24 10.43 -79.07
C THR A 177 -20.32 10.62 -80.12
N ASN A 178 -20.02 11.41 -81.17
CA ASN A 178 -20.90 11.59 -82.31
C ASN A 178 -20.68 10.47 -83.32
N ASN A 179 -21.48 9.39 -83.26
CA ASN A 179 -21.47 8.32 -84.27
C ASN A 179 -22.51 8.56 -85.38
N LEU A 180 -23.01 9.80 -85.51
CA LEU A 180 -23.79 10.22 -86.68
C LEU A 180 -22.84 10.50 -87.84
N THR A 181 -23.35 10.41 -89.06
CA THR A 181 -22.61 10.77 -90.26
C THR A 181 -22.67 12.27 -90.59
N THR A 182 -23.19 13.09 -89.66
CA THR A 182 -23.30 14.54 -89.77
C THR A 182 -22.68 15.24 -88.54
N PRO A 183 -22.04 16.42 -88.70
CA PRO A 183 -21.55 17.21 -87.56
C PRO A 183 -22.70 17.70 -86.68
N LEU A 184 -22.47 17.78 -85.38
CA LEU A 184 -23.39 18.39 -84.42
C LEU A 184 -22.91 19.80 -84.07
N SER A 185 -23.84 20.77 -84.01
CA SER A 185 -23.55 22.17 -83.67
C SER A 185 -23.31 22.39 -82.16
N GLY A 186 -23.51 21.36 -81.34
CA GLY A 186 -23.36 21.39 -79.90
C GLY A 186 -24.48 20.63 -79.20
N ILE A 187 -24.32 20.34 -77.91
CA ILE A 187 -25.31 19.63 -77.10
C ILE A 187 -25.34 20.20 -75.68
N ASN A 188 -26.54 20.46 -75.15
CA ASN A 188 -26.74 20.76 -73.74
C ASN A 188 -27.28 19.51 -73.03
N ILE A 189 -26.63 19.11 -71.93
CA ILE A 189 -27.03 17.97 -71.11
C ILE A 189 -27.21 18.45 -69.67
N SER A 190 -28.42 18.32 -69.14
CA SER A 190 -28.70 18.50 -67.72
C SER A 190 -28.84 17.14 -67.05
N LEU A 191 -27.98 16.85 -66.06
CA LEU A 191 -28.01 15.63 -65.28
C LEU A 191 -28.71 15.86 -63.95
N VAL A 192 -29.71 15.02 -63.65
CA VAL A 192 -30.44 15.01 -62.39
C VAL A 192 -30.52 13.59 -61.82
N ASN A 193 -30.63 13.48 -60.50
CA ASN A 193 -30.88 12.20 -59.84
C ASN A 193 -32.30 11.70 -60.18
N SER A 194 -32.44 10.40 -60.46
CA SER A 194 -33.72 9.84 -60.92
C SER A 194 -34.80 9.86 -59.83
N VAL A 195 -34.40 9.70 -58.57
CA VAL A 195 -35.29 9.51 -57.43
C VAL A 195 -35.84 10.84 -56.91
N ASP A 196 -34.97 11.81 -56.65
CA ASP A 196 -35.31 13.07 -55.98
C ASP A 196 -35.24 14.30 -56.89
N ARG A 197 -34.90 14.11 -58.18
CA ARG A 197 -34.74 15.16 -59.19
C ARG A 197 -33.71 16.24 -58.83
N SER A 198 -32.87 16.02 -57.81
CA SER A 198 -31.80 16.95 -57.46
C SER A 198 -30.76 17.03 -58.57
N GLN A 199 -30.27 18.24 -58.84
CA GLN A 199 -29.33 18.49 -59.94
C GLN A 199 -27.94 17.94 -59.61
N VAL A 200 -27.38 17.15 -60.54
CA VAL A 200 -25.99 16.66 -60.50
C VAL A 200 -25.08 17.68 -61.21
N GLY A 201 -25.50 18.18 -62.37
CA GLY A 201 -24.76 19.21 -63.09
C GLY A 201 -25.34 19.47 -64.47
N ILE A 202 -24.87 20.55 -65.10
CA ILE A 202 -25.22 20.93 -66.47
C ILE A 202 -23.93 21.01 -67.27
N ILE A 203 -23.97 20.51 -68.49
CA ILE A 203 -22.83 20.48 -69.40
C ILE A 203 -23.25 21.05 -70.74
N GLU A 204 -22.39 21.91 -71.28
CA GLU A 204 -22.46 22.41 -72.64
C GLU A 204 -21.31 21.81 -73.45
N ILE A 205 -21.66 21.04 -74.47
CA ILE A 205 -20.70 20.38 -75.36
C ILE A 205 -20.62 21.22 -76.64
N PRO A 206 -19.41 21.68 -77.05
CA PRO A 206 -19.20 22.44 -78.28
C PRO A 206 -19.50 21.58 -79.52
N PRO A 207 -19.45 22.15 -80.75
CA PRO A 207 -19.64 21.37 -81.96
C PRO A 207 -18.75 20.12 -82.04
N VAL A 208 -19.32 18.97 -82.42
CA VAL A 208 -18.63 17.67 -82.48
C VAL A 208 -18.78 17.06 -83.88
N GLN A 209 -17.65 16.81 -84.55
CA GLN A 209 -17.63 16.20 -85.89
C GLN A 209 -17.97 14.70 -85.85
N PRO A 210 -18.39 14.10 -86.98
CA PRO A 210 -18.57 12.65 -87.08
C PRO A 210 -17.34 11.87 -86.61
N GLY A 211 -17.56 10.86 -85.77
CA GLY A 211 -16.52 10.01 -85.18
C GLY A 211 -15.71 10.64 -84.05
N GLN A 212 -15.93 11.92 -83.71
CA GLN A 212 -15.23 12.57 -82.59
C GLN A 212 -15.94 12.36 -81.26
N THR A 213 -15.12 12.39 -80.20
CA THR A 213 -15.58 12.39 -78.81
C THR A 213 -15.19 13.70 -78.14
N HIS A 214 -16.12 14.31 -77.42
CA HIS A 214 -15.84 15.41 -76.51
C HIS A 214 -16.10 14.95 -75.06
N ILE A 215 -15.28 15.42 -74.12
CA ILE A 215 -15.41 15.09 -72.69
C ILE A 215 -15.52 16.40 -71.91
N SER A 216 -16.53 16.47 -71.05
CA SER A 216 -16.68 17.54 -70.07
C SER A 216 -16.78 16.94 -68.68
N SER A 217 -16.31 17.65 -67.65
CA SER A 217 -16.25 17.13 -66.29
C SER A 217 -17.14 17.94 -65.36
N ILE A 218 -17.90 17.24 -64.51
CA ILE A 218 -18.65 17.84 -63.41
C ILE A 218 -17.90 17.54 -62.12
N ASP A 219 -17.59 18.59 -61.36
CA ASP A 219 -17.14 18.46 -59.97
C ASP A 219 -18.29 17.93 -59.09
N LEU A 220 -18.03 16.84 -58.37
CA LEU A 220 -18.97 16.18 -57.46
C LEU A 220 -18.85 16.65 -56.00
N THR A 221 -17.94 17.57 -55.68
CA THR A 221 -17.76 18.11 -54.33
C THR A 221 -19.10 18.56 -53.74
N ASP A 222 -19.45 17.99 -52.57
CA ASP A 222 -20.69 18.20 -51.82
C ASP A 222 -21.99 17.86 -52.58
N LYS A 223 -21.88 17.16 -53.70
CA LYS A 223 -23.05 16.70 -54.46
C LYS A 223 -23.52 15.34 -54.00
N ARG A 224 -24.83 15.14 -54.12
CA ARG A 224 -25.49 13.85 -53.96
C ARG A 224 -25.67 13.20 -55.32
N LEU A 225 -25.38 11.91 -55.40
CA LEU A 225 -25.67 11.08 -56.56
C LEU A 225 -26.44 9.84 -56.12
N THR A 226 -27.51 9.52 -56.83
CA THR A 226 -28.17 8.21 -56.76
C THR A 226 -27.59 7.27 -57.78
N ASN A 227 -27.74 5.96 -57.57
CA ASN A 227 -27.25 4.94 -58.49
C ASN A 227 -27.87 5.01 -59.89
N THR A 228 -28.93 5.78 -60.08
CA THR A 228 -29.50 6.08 -61.39
C THR A 228 -29.63 7.59 -61.57
N ILE A 229 -29.23 8.07 -62.75
CA ILE A 229 -29.32 9.49 -63.15
C ILE A 229 -30.05 9.63 -64.47
N ILE A 230 -30.69 10.77 -64.67
CA ILE A 230 -31.42 11.17 -65.86
C ILE A 230 -30.64 12.27 -66.58
N ALA A 231 -30.45 12.11 -67.89
CA ALA A 231 -29.96 13.14 -68.78
C ALA A 231 -31.14 13.76 -69.56
N ALA A 232 -31.39 15.05 -69.35
CA ALA A 232 -32.21 15.84 -70.25
C ALA A 232 -31.31 16.41 -71.34
N ILE A 233 -31.55 16.02 -72.60
CA ILE A 233 -30.62 16.26 -73.71
C ILE A 233 -31.26 17.17 -74.76
N VAL A 234 -30.55 18.24 -75.11
CA VAL A 234 -30.94 19.16 -76.19
C VAL A 234 -29.80 19.29 -77.19
N LEU A 235 -30.01 18.82 -78.41
CA LEU A 235 -29.09 19.06 -79.53
C LEU A 235 -29.25 20.50 -80.01
N GLN A 236 -28.15 21.20 -80.25
CA GLN A 236 -28.17 22.57 -80.80
C GLN A 236 -28.36 22.61 -82.33
N GLY A 237 -28.53 21.44 -82.95
CA GLY A 237 -28.74 21.27 -84.39
C GLY A 237 -27.55 20.64 -85.11
N SER A 238 -27.62 20.63 -86.43
CA SER A 238 -26.56 20.21 -87.34
C SER A 238 -26.62 21.06 -88.61
N PRO A 239 -25.46 21.50 -89.15
CA PRO A 239 -25.42 22.16 -90.45
C PRO A 239 -25.60 21.19 -91.64
N GLY A 240 -25.81 19.89 -91.38
CA GLY A 240 -25.83 18.87 -92.42
C GLY A 240 -24.44 18.55 -92.96
N THR A 241 -24.36 17.91 -94.13
CA THR A 241 -23.09 17.62 -94.80
C THR A 241 -22.98 18.29 -96.16
N ALA A 242 -21.77 18.74 -96.51
CA ALA A 242 -21.44 19.25 -97.85
C ALA A 242 -21.05 18.13 -98.83
N THR A 243 -20.77 16.93 -98.33
CA THR A 243 -20.43 15.73 -99.11
C THR A 243 -21.40 14.59 -98.79
N PRO A 244 -21.79 13.75 -99.78
CA PRO A 244 -22.70 12.64 -99.53
C PRO A 244 -22.14 11.62 -98.52
N VAL A 245 -22.99 11.16 -97.60
CA VAL A 245 -22.71 10.17 -96.56
C VAL A 245 -23.83 9.14 -96.50
N ILE A 246 -23.56 7.94 -95.99
CA ILE A 246 -24.64 6.97 -95.71
C ILE A 246 -25.39 7.46 -94.48
N ILE A 247 -26.71 7.59 -94.58
CA ILE A 247 -27.59 7.90 -93.47
C ILE A 247 -28.20 6.59 -92.99
N SER A 248 -28.05 6.26 -91.71
CA SER A 248 -28.66 5.06 -91.14
C SER A 248 -29.36 5.36 -89.83
N LEU A 249 -30.68 5.15 -89.80
CA LEU A 249 -31.49 5.47 -88.63
C LEU A 249 -31.13 4.61 -87.42
N ASN A 250 -30.74 3.36 -87.66
CA ASN A 250 -30.51 2.37 -86.59
C ASN A 250 -29.03 2.08 -86.32
N ASN A 251 -28.12 2.38 -87.27
CA ASN A 251 -26.68 2.13 -87.10
C ASN A 251 -25.87 3.40 -86.77
N SER A 252 -26.49 4.59 -86.83
CA SER A 252 -25.91 5.84 -86.35
C SER A 252 -26.53 6.27 -85.03
N ASN A 253 -25.73 6.78 -84.10
CA ASN A 253 -26.21 7.26 -82.81
C ASN A 253 -25.35 8.40 -82.25
N ILE A 254 -25.83 9.04 -81.19
CA ILE A 254 -24.95 9.70 -80.22
C ILE A 254 -24.80 8.77 -79.03
N GLN A 255 -23.57 8.58 -78.57
CA GLN A 255 -23.28 7.82 -77.36
C GLN A 255 -22.84 8.78 -76.26
N ILE A 256 -23.51 8.76 -75.12
CA ILE A 256 -23.14 9.54 -73.95
C ILE A 256 -22.70 8.56 -72.85
N THR A 257 -21.48 8.71 -72.37
CA THR A 257 -20.92 7.92 -71.27
C THR A 257 -20.64 8.83 -70.09
N ALA A 258 -21.14 8.47 -68.92
CA ALA A 258 -20.84 9.12 -67.65
C ALA A 258 -19.87 8.21 -66.87
N ARG A 259 -18.66 8.70 -66.59
CA ARG A 259 -17.61 7.99 -65.86
C ARG A 259 -17.20 8.82 -64.65
N ALA A 260 -17.36 8.24 -63.47
CA ALA A 260 -16.97 8.86 -62.22
C ALA A 260 -15.57 8.40 -61.81
N ARG A 261 -14.72 9.32 -61.35
CA ARG A 261 -13.32 9.05 -60.93
C ARG A 261 -12.92 9.89 -59.72
N ASP A 262 -11.83 9.47 -59.07
CA ASP A 262 -11.21 10.15 -57.93
C ASP A 262 -12.21 10.42 -56.79
N LEU A 263 -13.04 9.41 -56.51
CA LEU A 263 -14.23 9.55 -55.67
C LEU A 263 -13.89 9.37 -54.19
N ILE A 264 -14.21 10.39 -53.41
CA ILE A 264 -14.16 10.36 -51.95
C ILE A 264 -15.56 10.66 -51.42
N VAL A 265 -16.10 9.79 -50.58
CA VAL A 265 -17.45 9.91 -50.04
C VAL A 265 -17.45 10.41 -48.60
N ARG A 266 -18.44 11.25 -48.32
CA ARG A 266 -18.76 11.77 -46.99
C ARG A 266 -19.82 10.90 -46.30
N SER A 267 -20.82 10.41 -47.04
CA SER A 267 -21.87 9.54 -46.51
C SER A 267 -22.65 8.86 -47.63
N GLY A 268 -23.37 7.79 -47.32
CA GLY A 268 -24.28 7.16 -48.28
C GLY A 268 -24.61 5.71 -47.93
N ARG A 269 -25.38 5.06 -48.80
CA ARG A 269 -25.55 3.61 -48.79
C ARG A 269 -24.71 3.01 -49.91
N ILE A 270 -23.56 2.44 -49.55
CA ILE A 270 -22.46 2.16 -50.49
C ILE A 270 -21.68 0.91 -50.09
N VAL A 271 -20.98 0.30 -51.05
CA VAL A 271 -19.94 -0.70 -50.82
C VAL A 271 -18.61 0.04 -50.72
N ILE A 272 -17.92 -0.09 -49.58
CA ILE A 272 -16.62 0.52 -49.35
C ILE A 272 -15.52 -0.53 -49.60
N PRO A 273 -14.63 -0.35 -50.58
CA PRO A 273 -13.46 -1.22 -50.72
C PRO A 273 -12.58 -1.17 -49.47
N LEU A 274 -11.98 -2.32 -49.11
CA LEU A 274 -11.07 -2.41 -47.97
C LEU A 274 -9.95 -1.38 -48.11
N GLN A 275 -9.79 -0.51 -47.13
CA GLN A 275 -8.78 0.53 -47.13
C GLN A 275 -8.39 0.93 -45.70
N LYS A 276 -7.18 1.48 -45.56
CA LYS A 276 -6.76 2.20 -44.35
C LYS A 276 -7.48 3.53 -44.28
N VAL A 277 -7.94 3.88 -43.09
CA VAL A 277 -8.51 5.20 -42.85
C VAL A 277 -7.39 6.23 -42.81
N ALA A 278 -7.44 7.20 -43.73
CA ALA A 278 -6.44 8.27 -43.79
C ALA A 278 -6.43 9.08 -42.50
N GLY A 279 -5.24 9.34 -41.95
CA GLY A 279 -5.10 10.10 -40.69
C GLY A 279 -5.39 9.30 -39.42
N LEU A 280 -5.72 8.01 -39.49
CA LEU A 280 -5.86 7.10 -38.33
C LEU A 280 -4.80 5.99 -38.35
N ASN A 281 -3.57 6.34 -38.73
CA ASN A 281 -2.37 5.50 -38.63
C ASN A 281 -1.31 6.27 -37.84
N ASN A 282 -1.58 6.49 -36.56
CA ASN A 282 -0.83 7.42 -35.73
C ASN A 282 -0.30 6.73 -34.47
N LYS A 283 0.41 7.54 -33.68
CA LYS A 283 0.83 7.20 -32.33
C LYS A 283 -0.09 7.88 -31.32
N ASP A 284 -0.36 7.21 -30.23
CA ASP A 284 -0.99 7.77 -29.02
C ASP A 284 -0.14 7.36 -27.80
N MET A 285 -0.54 7.81 -26.62
CA MET A 285 0.09 7.43 -25.36
C MET A 285 -0.95 6.82 -24.42
N VAL A 286 -0.62 5.66 -23.88
CA VAL A 286 -1.34 5.04 -22.77
C VAL A 286 -0.68 5.50 -21.47
N THR A 287 -1.40 6.23 -20.64
CA THR A 287 -0.90 6.77 -19.38
C THR A 287 -1.16 5.82 -18.23
N PHE A 288 -0.18 5.67 -17.34
CA PHE A 288 -0.30 5.00 -16.05
C PHE A 288 -0.58 6.06 -15.00
N ASP A 289 -1.54 5.81 -14.11
CA ASP A 289 -1.76 6.61 -12.91
C ASP A 289 -1.38 5.80 -11.67
N PRO A 290 -0.12 5.85 -11.23
CA PRO A 290 0.33 5.19 -10.01
C PRO A 290 -0.04 5.95 -8.73
N GLY A 291 -0.69 7.11 -8.84
CA GLY A 291 -0.92 8.02 -7.73
C GLY A 291 0.09 9.18 -7.64
N TYR A 292 -0.17 10.08 -6.69
CA TYR A 292 0.52 11.37 -6.61
C TYR A 292 2.02 11.24 -6.28
N GLY A 293 2.85 11.89 -7.10
CA GLY A 293 4.30 11.98 -6.88
C GLY A 293 5.09 10.71 -7.23
N ILE A 294 4.43 9.69 -7.78
CA ILE A 294 5.08 8.43 -8.18
C ILE A 294 5.45 8.49 -9.66
N GLU A 295 6.71 8.15 -9.98
CA GLU A 295 7.25 8.10 -11.34
C GLU A 295 7.81 6.70 -11.61
N LEU A 296 7.03 5.85 -12.27
CA LEU A 296 7.43 4.50 -12.65
C LEU A 296 8.22 4.51 -13.95
N ASP A 297 9.31 3.77 -13.95
CA ASP A 297 10.27 3.66 -15.05
C ASP A 297 10.09 2.33 -15.80
N GLU A 298 9.92 1.23 -15.07
CA GLU A 298 9.86 -0.10 -15.66
C GLU A 298 8.97 -1.03 -14.81
N ILE A 299 8.20 -1.88 -15.48
CA ILE A 299 7.34 -2.89 -14.85
C ILE A 299 7.60 -4.24 -15.49
N ASN A 300 7.87 -5.25 -14.67
CA ASN A 300 7.89 -6.63 -15.11
C ASN A 300 6.61 -7.35 -14.67
N VAL A 301 5.79 -7.74 -15.65
CA VAL A 301 4.54 -8.48 -15.44
C VAL A 301 4.82 -9.97 -15.62
N THR A 302 4.53 -10.77 -14.59
CA THR A 302 4.66 -12.23 -14.65
C THR A 302 3.40 -12.89 -15.20
N ASP A 303 2.23 -12.37 -14.84
CA ASP A 303 0.91 -12.86 -15.26
C ASP A 303 -0.05 -11.67 -15.35
N GLY A 304 -0.87 -11.60 -16.40
CA GLY A 304 -1.90 -10.56 -16.53
C GLY A 304 -2.35 -10.31 -17.97
N ASP A 305 -3.53 -9.73 -18.10
CA ASP A 305 -4.17 -9.44 -19.39
C ASP A 305 -4.50 -7.96 -19.53
N LEU A 306 -4.12 -7.37 -20.66
CA LEU A 306 -4.68 -6.09 -21.10
C LEU A 306 -6.04 -6.36 -21.74
N THR A 307 -7.09 -6.02 -21.02
CA THR A 307 -8.47 -6.11 -21.51
C THR A 307 -8.76 -4.96 -22.47
N TYR A 308 -9.53 -5.22 -23.51
CA TYR A 308 -10.07 -4.19 -24.39
C TYR A 308 -11.59 -4.28 -24.51
N HIS A 309 -12.23 -3.13 -24.58
CA HIS A 309 -13.62 -2.95 -24.98
C HIS A 309 -13.66 -2.06 -26.22
N PHE A 310 -13.94 -2.65 -27.37
CA PHE A 310 -14.01 -1.98 -28.66
C PHE A 310 -15.46 -1.80 -29.09
N GLN A 311 -15.88 -0.56 -29.33
CA GLN A 311 -17.22 -0.23 -29.79
C GLN A 311 -17.16 0.28 -31.24
N SER A 312 -17.87 -0.42 -32.14
CA SER A 312 -18.04 0.01 -33.53
C SER A 312 -19.34 0.79 -33.71
N GLY A 313 -19.23 2.07 -34.03
CA GLY A 313 -20.37 2.93 -34.37
C GLY A 313 -20.71 2.97 -35.87
N THR A 314 -20.11 2.09 -36.67
CA THR A 314 -20.33 2.01 -38.13
C THR A 314 -20.84 0.63 -38.55
N ALA A 315 -21.50 0.56 -39.70
CA ALA A 315 -21.90 -0.71 -40.32
C ALA A 315 -20.79 -1.34 -41.18
N LEU A 316 -19.63 -0.68 -41.31
CA LEU A 316 -18.45 -1.23 -41.96
C LEU A 316 -17.78 -2.30 -41.08
N ALA A 317 -17.16 -3.29 -41.73
CA ALA A 317 -16.20 -4.15 -41.03
C ALA A 317 -14.95 -3.32 -40.74
N VAL A 318 -14.50 -3.36 -39.50
CA VAL A 318 -13.32 -2.63 -38.99
C VAL A 318 -12.28 -3.63 -38.52
N SER A 319 -11.03 -3.39 -38.88
CA SER A 319 -9.85 -4.06 -38.34
C SER A 319 -8.92 -3.02 -37.74
N MET A 320 -8.69 -3.08 -36.42
CA MET A 320 -7.77 -2.21 -35.71
C MET A 320 -6.52 -2.99 -35.30
N SER A 321 -5.39 -2.60 -35.85
CA SER A 321 -4.07 -3.08 -35.42
C SER A 321 -3.52 -2.19 -34.31
N ILE A 322 -2.93 -2.81 -33.29
CA ILE A 322 -2.33 -2.19 -32.11
C ILE A 322 -0.93 -2.74 -31.92
N THR A 323 0.03 -1.87 -31.65
CA THR A 323 1.42 -2.20 -31.32
C THR A 323 1.86 -1.36 -30.14
N LEU A 324 2.45 -1.99 -29.11
CA LEU A 324 2.95 -1.34 -27.91
C LEU A 324 4.49 -1.41 -27.90
N PRO A 325 5.21 -0.52 -28.60
CA PRO A 325 6.64 -0.67 -28.85
C PRO A 325 7.53 -0.77 -27.61
N SER A 326 7.12 -0.21 -26.46
CA SER A 326 7.86 -0.31 -25.21
C SER A 326 7.44 -1.49 -24.32
N VAL A 327 6.53 -2.35 -24.79
CA VAL A 327 6.11 -3.59 -24.11
C VAL A 327 6.70 -4.77 -24.87
N THR A 328 7.57 -5.52 -24.21
CA THR A 328 8.32 -6.63 -24.83
C THR A 328 8.09 -7.94 -24.10
N ARG A 329 7.97 -9.03 -24.86
CA ARG A 329 8.04 -10.41 -24.36
C ARG A 329 9.35 -11.01 -24.88
N GLY A 330 10.37 -11.02 -24.02
CA GLY A 330 11.72 -11.39 -24.43
C GLY A 330 12.35 -10.31 -25.33
N GLN A 331 12.33 -10.52 -26.64
CA GLN A 331 12.81 -9.53 -27.63
C GLN A 331 11.70 -9.04 -28.57
N ASP A 332 10.52 -9.65 -28.50
CA ASP A 332 9.41 -9.35 -29.38
C ASP A 332 8.48 -8.30 -28.76
N THR A 333 8.06 -7.32 -29.56
CA THR A 333 7.07 -6.32 -29.16
C THR A 333 5.66 -6.91 -29.12
N VAL A 334 4.85 -6.51 -28.13
CA VAL A 334 3.44 -6.90 -28.05
C VAL A 334 2.62 -6.21 -29.14
N THR A 335 1.92 -7.01 -29.94
CA THR A 335 1.01 -6.56 -31.00
C THR A 335 -0.32 -7.31 -30.93
N HIS A 336 -1.41 -6.67 -31.36
CA HIS A 336 -2.72 -7.30 -31.43
C HIS A 336 -3.58 -6.70 -32.54
N THR A 337 -4.48 -7.51 -33.11
CA THR A 337 -5.45 -7.05 -34.12
C THR A 337 -6.86 -7.36 -33.66
N ILE A 338 -7.67 -6.32 -33.51
CA ILE A 338 -9.09 -6.39 -33.17
C ILE A 338 -9.89 -6.36 -34.47
N ASN A 339 -10.68 -7.40 -34.74
CA ASN A 339 -11.55 -7.47 -35.90
C ASN A 339 -13.01 -7.43 -35.47
N THR A 340 -13.80 -6.53 -36.06
CA THR A 340 -15.25 -6.48 -35.79
C THR A 340 -15.95 -7.57 -36.59
N GLY A 341 -16.59 -8.52 -35.91
CA GLY A 341 -17.53 -9.47 -36.50
C GLY A 341 -18.95 -8.88 -36.60
N THR A 342 -19.97 -9.73 -36.42
CA THR A 342 -21.37 -9.28 -36.33
C THR A 342 -21.65 -8.70 -34.94
N GLY A 343 -21.84 -7.39 -34.84
CA GLY A 343 -22.16 -6.71 -33.58
C GLY A 343 -21.57 -5.30 -33.51
N ASN A 344 -21.86 -4.58 -32.42
CA ASN A 344 -21.38 -3.21 -32.21
C ASN A 344 -20.38 -3.09 -31.05
N GLN A 345 -20.16 -4.17 -30.29
CA GLN A 345 -19.23 -4.20 -29.16
C GLN A 345 -18.44 -5.51 -29.20
N PHE A 346 -17.13 -5.40 -28.98
CA PHE A 346 -16.18 -6.49 -29.05
C PHE A 346 -15.22 -6.40 -27.88
N ASN A 347 -15.23 -7.44 -27.05
CA ASN A 347 -14.37 -7.53 -25.88
C ASN A 347 -13.34 -8.63 -26.10
N GLY A 348 -12.14 -8.42 -25.58
CA GLY A 348 -11.11 -9.44 -25.57
C GLY A 348 -9.95 -9.04 -24.69
N THR A 349 -8.89 -9.83 -24.75
CA THR A 349 -7.68 -9.63 -23.99
C THR A 349 -6.44 -9.75 -24.87
N VAL A 350 -5.39 -9.04 -24.46
CA VAL A 350 -4.03 -9.20 -24.97
C VAL A 350 -3.19 -9.66 -23.79
N SER A 351 -2.65 -10.88 -23.86
CA SER A 351 -1.80 -11.42 -22.78
C SER A 351 -0.56 -10.57 -22.59
N PHE A 352 -0.33 -10.15 -21.35
CA PHE A 352 0.84 -9.43 -20.86
C PHE A 352 1.75 -10.36 -20.04
N ASP A 353 1.51 -11.67 -20.08
CA ASP A 353 2.32 -12.64 -19.36
C ASP A 353 3.77 -12.56 -19.80
N ASN A 354 4.67 -12.58 -18.80
CA ASN A 354 6.11 -12.51 -18.97
C ASN A 354 6.57 -11.32 -19.84
N THR A 355 5.95 -10.16 -19.64
CA THR A 355 6.33 -8.92 -20.35
C THR A 355 7.18 -8.01 -19.49
N LEU A 356 8.02 -7.23 -20.17
CA LEU A 356 8.72 -6.08 -19.62
C LEU A 356 8.15 -4.82 -20.29
N ILE A 357 7.70 -3.90 -19.46
CA ILE A 357 7.08 -2.63 -19.85
C ILE A 357 8.08 -1.53 -19.50
N ASP A 358 8.61 -0.86 -20.52
CA ASP A 358 9.38 0.38 -20.38
C ASP A 358 8.41 1.58 -20.41
N LEU A 359 8.34 2.29 -19.29
CA LEU A 359 7.52 3.49 -19.10
C LEU A 359 8.32 4.79 -19.31
N GLY A 360 9.64 4.68 -19.49
CA GLY A 360 10.58 5.77 -19.70
C GLY A 360 10.81 6.16 -21.16
N SER A 361 10.22 5.40 -22.09
CA SER A 361 10.45 5.56 -23.54
C SER A 361 10.04 6.90 -24.15
N ASN A 362 9.21 7.72 -23.47
CA ASN A 362 8.82 9.05 -23.91
C ASN A 362 9.79 10.14 -23.41
N PRO A 363 10.58 10.81 -24.28
CA PRO A 363 11.57 11.79 -23.82
C PRO A 363 10.97 13.03 -23.14
N ALA A 364 9.72 13.38 -23.42
CA ALA A 364 9.05 14.54 -22.82
C ALA A 364 8.50 14.24 -21.42
N GLN A 365 8.23 12.97 -21.13
CA GLN A 365 7.76 12.47 -19.85
C GLN A 365 8.30 11.04 -19.69
N PRO A 366 9.56 10.87 -19.26
CA PRO A 366 10.24 9.58 -19.25
C PRO A 366 9.85 8.76 -18.02
N TYR A 367 8.54 8.57 -17.83
CA TYR A 367 7.91 7.76 -16.79
C TYR A 367 6.39 7.65 -17.05
N ASN A 368 5.73 6.67 -16.42
CA ASN A 368 4.28 6.48 -16.39
C ASN A 368 3.56 6.50 -17.76
N SER A 369 4.24 6.20 -18.87
CA SER A 369 3.59 6.22 -20.18
C SER A 369 4.11 5.15 -21.13
N ILE A 370 3.19 4.55 -21.89
CA ILE A 370 3.48 3.59 -22.94
C ILE A 370 3.08 4.20 -24.29
N PRO A 371 3.97 4.30 -25.27
CA PRO A 371 3.59 4.59 -26.65
C PRO A 371 2.68 3.50 -27.22
N LEU A 372 1.61 3.93 -27.89
CA LEU A 372 0.69 3.09 -28.64
C LEU A 372 0.77 3.45 -30.12
N GLU A 373 1.10 2.50 -30.98
CA GLU A 373 0.95 2.65 -32.43
C GLU A 373 -0.30 1.90 -32.89
N TYR A 374 -1.13 2.54 -33.69
CA TYR A 374 -2.36 1.91 -34.18
C TYR A 374 -2.64 2.24 -35.65
N GLY A 375 -3.38 1.35 -36.30
CA GLY A 375 -3.89 1.54 -37.66
C GLY A 375 -5.28 0.94 -37.80
N ILE A 376 -6.18 1.69 -38.45
CA ILE A 376 -7.58 1.28 -38.66
C ILE A 376 -7.83 1.05 -40.15
N GLU A 377 -8.30 -0.16 -40.47
CA GLU A 377 -8.77 -0.57 -41.79
C GLU A 377 -10.28 -0.77 -41.76
N VAL A 378 -10.97 -0.32 -42.80
CA VAL A 378 -12.43 -0.46 -42.93
C VAL A 378 -12.83 -0.93 -44.32
N GLY A 379 -13.94 -1.65 -44.41
CA GLY A 379 -14.52 -2.05 -45.69
C GLY A 379 -15.87 -2.75 -45.56
N SER A 380 -16.51 -3.00 -46.69
CA SER A 380 -17.71 -3.84 -46.80
C SER A 380 -17.74 -4.61 -48.11
N THR A 381 -18.39 -5.78 -48.09
CA THR A 381 -18.68 -6.58 -49.31
C THR A 381 -20.13 -6.40 -49.77
N VAL A 382 -20.95 -5.73 -48.97
CA VAL A 382 -22.38 -5.46 -49.21
C VAL A 382 -22.67 -3.97 -49.01
N LEU A 383 -23.82 -3.51 -49.51
CA LEU A 383 -24.28 -2.13 -49.33
C LEU A 383 -24.60 -1.86 -47.86
N VAL A 384 -23.86 -0.92 -47.27
CA VAL A 384 -24.06 -0.48 -45.88
C VAL A 384 -24.22 1.03 -45.82
N ASN A 385 -24.87 1.51 -44.75
CA ASN A 385 -24.92 2.94 -44.48
C ASN A 385 -23.57 3.36 -43.88
N TYR A 386 -22.99 4.42 -44.45
CA TYR A 386 -21.75 5.02 -44.00
C TYR A 386 -21.96 6.51 -43.76
N ASN A 387 -21.36 7.04 -42.69
CA ASN A 387 -21.21 8.47 -42.49
C ASN A 387 -19.79 8.80 -42.00
N SER A 388 -19.23 9.90 -42.51
CA SER A 388 -17.93 10.40 -42.09
C SER A 388 -17.82 10.79 -40.61
N ALA A 389 -18.96 10.97 -39.94
CA ALA A 389 -19.06 11.21 -38.51
C ALA A 389 -19.11 9.91 -37.68
N ASP A 390 -19.20 8.74 -38.32
CA ASP A 390 -19.15 7.45 -37.64
C ASP A 390 -17.83 7.34 -36.87
N LYS A 391 -17.90 6.74 -35.67
CA LYS A 391 -16.77 6.59 -34.77
C LYS A 391 -16.56 5.15 -34.38
N VAL A 392 -15.32 4.83 -34.06
CA VAL A 392 -14.96 3.61 -33.33
C VAL A 392 -14.28 4.01 -32.03
N GLU A 393 -14.60 3.31 -30.95
CA GLU A 393 -14.07 3.61 -29.62
C GLU A 393 -13.32 2.40 -29.07
N ILE A 394 -12.22 2.66 -28.37
CA ILE A 394 -11.46 1.64 -27.66
C ILE A 394 -11.24 2.10 -26.22
N ASP A 395 -11.51 1.21 -25.29
CA ASP A 395 -11.16 1.32 -23.87
C ASP A 395 -10.21 0.16 -23.55
N LEU A 396 -9.00 0.46 -23.08
CA LEU A 396 -7.98 -0.51 -22.67
C LEU A 396 -7.76 -0.41 -21.16
N ARG A 397 -7.71 -1.57 -20.49
CA ARG A 397 -7.45 -1.65 -19.04
C ARG A 397 -6.58 -2.85 -18.69
N LEU A 398 -5.60 -2.62 -17.81
CA LEU A 398 -4.76 -3.67 -17.23
C LEU A 398 -5.20 -3.87 -15.78
N ALA A 399 -6.07 -4.86 -15.55
CA ALA A 399 -6.64 -5.11 -14.23
C ALA A 399 -5.94 -6.27 -13.52
N ASN A 400 -5.59 -6.09 -12.26
CA ASN A 400 -4.98 -7.09 -11.36
C ASN A 400 -3.77 -7.87 -11.94
N PRO A 401 -2.78 -7.22 -12.57
CA PRO A 401 -1.57 -7.92 -13.01
C PRO A 401 -0.74 -8.43 -11.82
N GLU A 402 -0.12 -9.59 -11.96
CA GLU A 402 0.93 -10.04 -11.06
C GLU A 402 2.29 -9.50 -11.52
N PHE A 403 2.97 -8.78 -10.62
CA PHE A 403 4.27 -8.19 -10.91
C PHE A 403 5.43 -9.01 -10.37
N GLY A 404 6.43 -9.25 -11.22
CA GLY A 404 7.75 -9.69 -10.78
C GLY A 404 8.45 -8.58 -10.01
N TYR A 405 8.55 -7.39 -10.63
CA TYR A 405 9.00 -6.16 -9.98
C TYR A 405 8.47 -4.91 -10.66
N VAL A 406 8.45 -3.81 -9.91
CA VAL A 406 8.20 -2.45 -10.38
C VAL A 406 9.39 -1.60 -9.97
N LYS A 407 9.92 -0.84 -10.93
CA LYS A 407 11.03 0.09 -10.75
C LYS A 407 10.53 1.52 -10.97
N GLY A 408 10.94 2.43 -10.10
CA GLY A 408 10.55 3.82 -10.22
C GLY A 408 11.02 4.70 -9.08
N TYR A 409 10.41 5.87 -8.97
CA TYR A 409 10.41 6.71 -7.78
C TYR A 409 9.01 6.61 -7.13
N PHE A 410 8.91 6.04 -5.93
CA PHE A 410 7.62 5.80 -5.26
C PHE A 410 7.14 6.99 -4.41
N GLY A 411 7.47 8.22 -4.83
CA GLY A 411 7.11 9.43 -4.09
C GLY A 411 7.89 9.62 -2.79
N GLN A 412 7.63 10.74 -2.12
CA GLN A 412 8.11 11.05 -0.77
C GLN A 412 6.89 11.17 0.14
N GLN A 413 6.41 10.02 0.60
CA GLN A 413 5.31 9.96 1.57
C GLN A 413 5.87 9.98 2.99
N SER A 414 5.14 10.62 3.89
CA SER A 414 5.45 10.60 5.32
C SER A 414 4.18 10.27 6.09
N GLU A 415 4.27 9.26 6.93
CA GLU A 415 3.19 8.85 7.83
C GLU A 415 3.57 9.22 9.26
N SER A 416 2.64 9.83 10.00
CA SER A 416 2.79 10.11 11.43
C SER A 416 2.21 8.97 12.26
N ILE A 417 2.93 8.60 13.31
CA ILE A 417 2.41 7.77 14.39
C ILE A 417 1.89 8.75 15.43
N GLU A 418 0.55 8.86 15.50
CA GLU A 418 -0.11 9.72 16.48
C GLU A 418 0.31 9.33 17.91
N PRO A 419 0.47 10.32 18.81
CA PRO A 419 0.85 10.03 20.18
C PRO A 419 -0.15 9.09 20.86
N ASP A 420 0.34 7.96 21.35
CA ASP A 420 -0.42 7.00 22.14
C ASP A 420 0.26 6.77 23.49
N THR A 421 -0.53 6.38 24.49
CA THR A 421 -0.10 6.27 25.88
C THR A 421 -0.29 4.84 26.38
N ILE A 422 0.81 4.22 26.80
CA ILE A 422 0.78 2.94 27.53
C ILE A 422 0.73 3.26 29.01
N ASP A 423 -0.39 2.92 29.65
CA ASP A 423 -0.51 2.86 31.10
C ASP A 423 0.04 1.53 31.60
N LEU A 424 1.01 1.60 32.51
CA LEU A 424 1.65 0.41 33.08
C LEU A 424 0.87 -0.18 34.26
N GLY A 425 -0.14 0.53 34.78
CA GLY A 425 -1.01 0.07 35.86
C GLY A 425 -0.30 -0.10 37.21
N ILE A 426 0.81 0.61 37.41
CA ILE A 426 1.67 0.49 38.61
C ILE A 426 1.62 1.73 39.51
N ASP A 427 0.77 2.71 39.23
CA ASP A 427 0.73 4.00 39.94
C ASP A 427 0.58 3.88 41.46
N ASP A 428 -0.29 2.98 41.92
CA ASP A 428 -0.49 2.75 43.35
C ASP A 428 0.79 2.27 44.04
N ILE A 429 1.56 1.40 43.37
CA ILE A 429 2.85 0.91 43.87
C ILE A 429 3.89 2.04 43.84
N LEU A 430 3.90 2.83 42.77
CA LEU A 430 4.84 3.94 42.60
C LEU A 430 4.60 5.11 43.55
N SER A 431 3.37 5.29 44.04
CA SER A 431 3.01 6.33 45.02
C SER A 431 3.68 6.12 46.38
N ASN A 432 3.97 4.86 46.73
CA ASN A 432 4.61 4.46 47.98
C ASN A 432 6.14 4.30 47.86
N LEU A 433 6.69 4.56 46.67
CA LEU A 433 8.11 4.42 46.36
C LEU A 433 8.77 5.81 46.29
N THR A 434 9.79 6.07 47.13
CA THR A 434 10.57 7.31 47.09
C THR A 434 12.07 7.02 46.98
N GLY A 435 12.87 8.03 46.63
CA GLY A 435 14.32 7.87 46.43
C GLY A 435 14.71 7.62 44.97
N ASP A 436 16.01 7.39 44.76
CA ASP A 436 16.61 7.31 43.43
C ASP A 436 16.89 5.85 43.03
N PHE A 437 16.51 5.50 41.81
CA PHE A 437 16.85 4.24 41.17
C PHE A 437 17.26 4.50 39.72
N LEU A 438 18.34 3.87 39.28
CA LEU A 438 18.80 3.91 37.89
C LEU A 438 19.25 2.53 37.44
N ILE A 439 18.69 2.04 36.34
CA ILE A 439 19.20 0.93 35.53
C ILE A 439 20.16 1.52 34.50
N SER A 440 21.42 1.12 34.54
CA SER A 440 22.49 1.91 33.92
C SER A 440 22.77 1.56 32.46
N SER A 441 22.42 0.33 32.02
CA SER A 441 22.72 -0.14 30.66
C SER A 441 21.59 -0.96 30.00
N PRO A 442 20.31 -0.53 30.03
CA PRO A 442 19.29 -1.21 29.22
C PRO A 442 19.57 -1.05 27.73
N SER A 443 19.10 -2.00 26.92
CA SER A 443 19.14 -1.90 25.46
C SER A 443 17.89 -2.48 24.81
N ILE A 444 17.46 -1.85 23.71
CA ILE A 444 16.40 -2.34 22.82
C ILE A 444 17.05 -2.64 21.48
N LYS A 445 16.96 -3.89 21.04
CA LYS A 445 17.45 -4.34 19.74
C LYS A 445 16.29 -4.73 18.84
N ILE A 446 16.15 -4.00 17.74
CA ILE A 446 15.17 -4.29 16.69
C ILE A 446 15.91 -5.00 15.56
N LYS A 447 15.67 -6.29 15.37
CA LYS A 447 16.21 -7.06 14.24
C LYS A 447 15.17 -7.03 13.14
N TYR A 448 15.57 -6.73 11.91
CA TYR A 448 14.63 -6.66 10.81
C TYR A 448 15.17 -7.22 9.51
N SER A 449 14.25 -7.61 8.63
CA SER A 449 14.48 -7.99 7.25
C SER A 449 13.58 -7.13 6.36
N ASN A 450 14.17 -6.49 5.35
CA ASN A 450 13.50 -5.53 4.48
C ASN A 450 13.73 -5.90 3.01
N SER A 451 12.66 -6.07 2.24
CA SER A 451 12.68 -6.23 0.77
C SER A 451 12.06 -5.08 -0.01
N PHE A 452 11.74 -3.97 0.65
CA PHE A 452 11.45 -2.72 -0.04
C PHE A 452 12.76 -2.01 -0.35
N ALA A 453 13.15 -1.94 -1.63
CA ALA A 453 14.29 -1.13 -2.06
C ALA A 453 13.89 0.35 -2.16
N ILE A 454 13.24 0.86 -1.11
CA ILE A 454 12.86 2.25 -0.93
C ILE A 454 13.56 2.74 0.35
N PRO A 455 14.43 3.76 0.25
CA PRO A 455 15.03 4.39 1.42
C PRO A 455 13.95 4.87 2.40
N LEU A 456 14.06 4.49 3.67
CA LEU A 456 13.11 4.81 4.72
C LEU A 456 13.85 5.43 5.91
N LYS A 457 13.35 6.56 6.41
CA LYS A 457 13.83 7.21 7.64
C LYS A 457 12.72 7.21 8.67
N ILE A 458 13.02 6.73 9.87
CA ILE A 458 12.06 6.65 10.99
C ILE A 458 12.53 7.60 12.09
N ASP A 459 11.65 8.48 12.51
CA ASP A 459 11.77 9.29 13.71
C ASP A 459 10.87 8.68 14.78
N PHE A 460 11.45 8.16 15.86
CA PHE A 460 10.70 7.53 16.95
C PHE A 460 10.94 8.29 18.24
N GLN A 461 9.84 8.72 18.86
CA GLN A 461 9.84 9.53 20.06
C GLN A 461 9.10 8.79 21.17
N ALA A 462 9.70 8.75 22.36
CA ALA A 462 9.04 8.23 23.55
C ALA A 462 9.30 9.15 24.74
N THR A 463 8.33 9.29 25.62
CA THR A 463 8.43 10.08 26.84
C THR A 463 7.78 9.34 28.00
N GLY A 464 8.58 8.96 28.99
CA GLY A 464 8.10 8.43 30.26
C GLY A 464 7.68 9.57 31.19
N ARG A 465 6.56 9.39 31.91
CA ARG A 465 6.07 10.38 32.90
C ARG A 465 5.79 9.73 34.25
N ARG A 466 6.19 10.42 35.33
CA ARG A 466 5.90 10.06 36.72
C ARG A 466 5.55 11.32 37.50
N GLY A 467 4.27 11.50 37.86
CA GLY A 467 3.80 12.74 38.47
C GLY A 467 4.08 13.95 37.58
N THR A 468 4.93 14.88 38.03
CA THR A 468 5.35 16.05 37.26
C THR A 468 6.66 15.86 36.48
N GLU A 469 7.37 14.76 36.72
CA GLU A 469 8.63 14.46 36.05
C GLU A 469 8.39 13.79 34.69
N SER A 470 9.22 14.14 33.71
CA SER A 470 9.24 13.50 32.40
C SER A 470 10.66 13.27 31.93
N ARG A 471 10.88 12.18 31.19
CA ARG A 471 12.13 11.86 30.49
C ARG A 471 11.81 11.46 29.06
N ASN A 472 12.48 12.11 28.11
CA ASN A 472 12.36 11.77 26.69
C ASN A 472 13.42 10.71 26.36
N LEU A 473 13.15 9.85 25.38
CA LEU A 473 14.13 8.91 24.85
C LEU A 473 15.32 9.60 24.17
N GLY A 474 15.12 10.76 23.54
CA GLY A 474 16.20 11.53 22.91
C GLY A 474 16.90 10.80 21.76
N LEU A 475 16.17 9.95 21.02
CA LEU A 475 16.72 9.16 19.92
C LEU A 475 16.69 9.96 18.62
N ASP A 476 17.83 10.07 17.96
CA ASP A 476 17.93 10.66 16.62
C ASP A 476 17.21 9.80 15.58
N PRO A 477 16.69 10.39 14.48
CA PRO A 477 16.05 9.63 13.41
C PRO A 477 16.97 8.57 12.81
N ILE A 478 16.42 7.37 12.62
CA ILE A 478 17.14 6.19 12.15
C ILE A 478 16.85 5.97 10.66
N VAL A 479 17.91 5.74 9.88
CA VAL A 479 17.78 5.30 8.49
C VAL A 479 17.72 3.77 8.46
N ILE A 480 16.65 3.25 7.87
CA ILE A 480 16.46 1.82 7.67
C ILE A 480 17.25 1.40 6.43
N ALA A 481 18.15 0.44 6.61
CA ALA A 481 18.81 -0.21 5.48
C ALA A 481 17.76 -0.80 4.52
N SER A 482 17.86 -0.42 3.26
CA SER A 482 17.09 -0.96 2.14
C SER A 482 18.03 -1.73 1.21
N PRO A 483 17.56 -2.79 0.55
CA PRO A 483 18.35 -3.48 -0.46
C PRO A 483 18.61 -2.57 -1.66
N LEU A 484 19.70 -2.83 -2.37
CA LEU A 484 20.02 -2.24 -3.68
C LEU A 484 19.90 -3.34 -4.72
N TYR A 485 19.22 -3.06 -5.84
CA TYR A 485 19.07 -4.03 -6.92
C TYR A 485 20.45 -4.52 -7.42
N PRO A 486 20.64 -5.82 -7.71
CA PRO A 486 19.64 -6.90 -7.78
C PRO A 486 19.40 -7.63 -6.45
N THR A 487 20.00 -7.21 -5.34
CA THR A 487 19.71 -7.80 -4.04
C THR A 487 18.25 -7.53 -3.67
N ARG A 488 17.52 -8.57 -3.27
CA ARG A 488 16.08 -8.47 -2.97
C ARG A 488 15.77 -8.17 -1.52
N ASP A 489 16.57 -8.70 -0.61
CA ASP A 489 16.34 -8.59 0.84
C ASP A 489 17.62 -8.14 1.53
N VAL A 490 17.49 -7.28 2.54
CA VAL A 490 18.55 -6.95 3.49
C VAL A 490 18.10 -7.29 4.90
N SER A 491 18.99 -7.85 5.71
CA SER A 491 18.76 -8.08 7.14
C SER A 491 19.71 -7.21 7.94
N SER A 492 19.20 -6.51 8.94
CA SER A 492 19.98 -5.61 9.78
C SER A 492 19.37 -5.50 11.17
N SER A 493 20.00 -4.72 12.04
CA SER A 493 19.45 -4.42 13.36
C SER A 493 19.73 -2.99 13.81
N ILE A 494 18.78 -2.42 14.52
CA ILE A 494 18.91 -1.16 15.25
C ILE A 494 19.13 -1.50 16.72
N VAL A 495 20.08 -0.85 17.35
CA VAL A 495 20.31 -0.95 18.81
C VAL A 495 20.10 0.43 19.40
N ILE A 496 19.16 0.54 20.33
CA ILE A 496 18.88 1.73 21.13
C ILE A 496 19.44 1.43 22.52
N ASP A 497 20.43 2.22 22.94
CA ASP A 497 21.11 2.07 24.22
C ASP A 497 21.57 3.44 24.74
N LYS A 498 22.32 3.44 25.85
CA LYS A 498 22.84 4.66 26.48
C LYS A 498 23.77 5.52 25.61
N ASN A 499 24.27 5.00 24.48
CA ASN A 499 25.20 5.71 23.62
C ASN A 499 24.47 6.58 22.58
N ASN A 500 23.18 6.32 22.32
CA ASN A 500 22.38 7.03 21.32
C ASN A 500 21.00 7.46 21.82
N SER A 501 20.72 7.31 23.11
CA SER A 501 19.44 7.68 23.71
C SER A 501 19.57 7.86 25.23
N GLU A 502 18.59 8.54 25.83
CA GLU A 502 18.31 8.63 27.27
C GLU A 502 17.45 7.44 27.76
N LEU A 503 17.59 6.27 27.12
CA LEU A 503 16.88 5.05 27.52
C LEU A 503 17.11 4.66 28.99
N PRO A 504 18.34 4.75 29.56
CA PRO A 504 18.55 4.51 30.98
C PRO A 504 17.66 5.39 31.84
N GLU A 505 17.62 6.70 31.60
CA GLU A 505 16.83 7.67 32.36
C GLU A 505 15.32 7.43 32.19
N LEU A 506 14.87 7.11 30.98
CA LEU A 506 13.46 6.85 30.66
C LEU A 506 12.92 5.60 31.36
N ILE A 507 13.67 4.48 31.33
CA ILE A 507 13.25 3.23 32.00
C ILE A 507 13.39 3.34 33.52
N SER A 508 14.37 4.11 33.97
CA SER A 508 14.68 4.27 35.39
C SER A 508 13.79 5.27 36.10
N LEU A 509 13.15 6.18 35.36
CA LEU A 509 11.93 6.82 35.83
C LEU A 509 10.88 5.73 35.78
N PRO A 510 10.46 5.09 36.88
CA PRO A 510 9.42 4.08 36.79
C PRO A 510 8.14 4.81 36.34
N PRO A 511 7.74 4.74 35.06
CA PRO A 511 6.74 5.65 34.56
C PRO A 511 5.38 5.15 35.02
N ALA A 512 4.50 6.08 35.35
CA ALA A 512 3.06 5.80 35.36
C ALA A 512 2.62 5.38 33.96
N ASN A 513 3.07 6.19 33.00
CA ASN A 513 2.67 6.14 31.61
C ASN A 513 3.87 6.39 30.70
N VAL A 514 3.89 5.72 29.56
CA VAL A 514 4.83 5.98 28.46
C VAL A 514 4.05 6.48 27.26
N ILE A 515 4.34 7.71 26.84
CA ILE A 515 3.76 8.30 25.63
C ILE A 515 4.74 8.05 24.49
N PHE A 516 4.30 7.44 23.40
CA PHE A 516 5.13 7.19 22.22
C PHE A 516 4.48 7.79 20.97
N SER A 517 5.30 8.25 20.04
CA SER A 517 4.89 8.86 18.77
C SER A 517 6.04 8.76 17.76
N GLY A 518 5.82 9.20 16.53
CA GLY A 518 6.90 9.22 15.56
C GLY A 518 6.44 9.58 14.16
N ALA A 519 7.34 9.46 13.21
CA ALA A 519 7.05 9.59 11.79
C ALA A 519 7.96 8.67 10.98
N ALA A 520 7.46 8.17 9.86
CA ALA A 520 8.25 7.43 8.90
C ALA A 520 8.17 8.13 7.54
N THR A 521 9.32 8.43 6.94
CA THR A 521 9.42 9.13 5.66
C THR A 521 10.12 8.25 4.63
N MET A 522 9.42 7.97 3.53
CA MET A 522 9.95 7.28 2.36
C MET A 522 10.71 8.27 1.47
N ASN A 523 11.77 7.80 0.82
CA ASN A 523 12.65 8.63 -0.01
C ASN A 523 13.00 9.96 0.69
N PRO A 524 13.67 9.94 1.85
CA PRO A 524 13.96 11.15 2.64
C PRO A 524 14.77 12.21 1.88
N SER A 525 15.47 11.83 0.81
CA SER A 525 16.21 12.74 -0.09
C SER A 525 15.36 13.33 -1.22
N GLY A 526 14.07 13.00 -1.30
CA GLY A 526 13.19 13.39 -2.41
C GLY A 526 13.48 12.64 -3.71
N ASN A 527 12.94 13.15 -4.82
CA ASN A 527 13.22 12.62 -6.16
C ASN A 527 14.62 13.07 -6.62
N THR A 528 15.56 12.14 -6.73
CA THR A 528 16.93 12.38 -7.22
C THR A 528 17.03 12.33 -8.76
N GLY A 529 15.94 11.98 -9.45
CA GLY A 529 15.88 11.76 -10.89
C GLY A 529 16.35 10.38 -11.34
N LEU A 530 16.88 9.55 -10.44
CA LEU A 530 17.43 8.22 -10.77
C LEU A 530 16.37 7.12 -10.89
N ARG A 531 15.21 7.27 -10.23
CA ARG A 531 14.09 6.28 -10.22
C ARG A 531 14.59 4.86 -9.92
N ASP A 532 15.47 4.75 -8.93
CA ASP A 532 16.21 3.55 -8.57
C ASP A 532 15.56 2.77 -7.42
N ASN A 533 14.33 3.10 -7.05
CA ASN A 533 13.58 2.26 -6.13
C ASN A 533 13.07 1.01 -6.84
N TYR A 534 13.09 -0.11 -6.13
CA TYR A 534 12.52 -1.38 -6.58
C TYR A 534 11.55 -1.95 -5.56
N VAL A 535 10.48 -2.51 -6.08
CA VAL A 535 9.46 -3.21 -5.33
C VAL A 535 9.15 -4.51 -6.05
N PHE A 536 9.11 -5.62 -5.31
CA PHE A 536 8.72 -6.93 -5.84
C PHE A 536 7.31 -7.26 -5.38
N GLY A 537 6.54 -8.06 -6.12
CA GLY A 537 5.16 -8.43 -5.75
C GLY A 537 5.04 -9.08 -4.35
N VAL A 538 6.13 -9.65 -3.83
CA VAL A 538 6.22 -10.27 -2.49
C VAL A 538 7.06 -9.46 -1.49
N SER A 539 7.37 -8.19 -1.78
CA SER A 539 8.14 -7.32 -0.89
C SER A 539 7.44 -7.15 0.46
N ARG A 540 8.25 -7.19 1.53
CA ARG A 540 7.81 -7.16 2.92
C ARG A 540 8.87 -6.56 3.85
N PHE A 541 8.41 -6.04 4.97
CA PHE A 541 9.25 -5.68 6.11
C PHE A 541 8.86 -6.53 7.31
N LEU A 542 9.84 -7.18 7.93
CA LEU A 542 9.68 -8.01 9.11
C LEU A 542 10.56 -7.48 10.23
N GLY A 543 9.99 -7.26 11.42
CA GLY A 543 10.72 -6.82 12.60
C GLY A 543 10.47 -7.71 13.81
N SER A 544 11.54 -8.05 14.53
CA SER A 544 11.55 -8.66 15.86
C SER A 544 12.19 -7.70 16.86
N VAL A 545 11.71 -7.68 18.10
CA VAL A 545 12.24 -6.84 19.17
C VAL A 545 12.80 -7.70 20.29
N GLU A 546 13.96 -7.31 20.79
CA GLU A 546 14.65 -7.87 21.94
C GLU A 546 15.00 -6.75 22.90
N ILE A 547 14.50 -6.80 24.14
CA ILE A 547 14.81 -5.85 25.21
C ILE A 547 15.71 -6.58 26.20
N GLU A 548 16.90 -6.03 26.45
CA GLU A 548 17.84 -6.53 27.45
C GLU A 548 17.98 -5.52 28.58
N VAL A 549 17.67 -5.95 29.80
CA VAL A 549 17.83 -5.19 31.04
C VAL A 549 18.84 -5.92 31.91
N PRO A 550 20.14 -5.55 31.85
CA PRO A 550 21.14 -6.14 32.72
C PRO A 550 20.89 -5.72 34.17
N MET A 551 21.19 -6.60 35.14
CA MET A 551 21.13 -6.28 36.58
C MET A 551 22.33 -5.41 37.00
N GLU A 552 22.49 -4.29 36.30
CA GLU A 552 23.44 -3.21 36.55
C GLU A 552 22.64 -1.96 36.89
N PHE A 553 22.71 -1.55 38.16
CA PHE A 553 21.90 -0.45 38.65
C PHE A 553 22.55 0.25 39.84
N ARG A 554 21.99 1.40 40.21
CA ARG A 554 22.31 2.11 41.45
C ARG A 554 21.03 2.55 42.16
N MET A 555 21.04 2.48 43.48
CA MET A 555 19.95 2.94 44.33
C MET A 555 20.50 3.81 45.44
N ASN A 556 19.86 4.94 45.68
CA ASN A 556 20.14 5.78 46.83
C ASN A 556 18.83 6.09 47.56
N ASN A 557 18.75 5.59 48.78
CA ASN A 557 17.60 5.77 49.67
C ASN A 557 16.26 5.40 49.02
N LEU A 558 16.22 4.28 48.27
CA LEU A 558 14.99 3.79 47.67
C LEU A 558 14.10 3.23 48.80
N GLN A 559 13.02 3.93 49.13
CA GLN A 559 12.15 3.61 50.25
C GLN A 559 10.78 3.14 49.79
N PHE A 560 10.34 2.00 50.33
CA PHE A 560 8.98 1.49 50.23
C PHE A 560 8.31 1.61 51.60
N THR A 561 7.18 2.30 51.67
CA THR A 561 6.42 2.48 52.91
C THR A 561 5.03 1.87 52.79
N ASP A 562 4.63 1.09 53.79
CA ASP A 562 3.28 0.54 53.86
C ASP A 562 2.69 0.69 55.27
N THR A 563 1.38 0.83 55.36
CA THR A 563 0.62 0.96 56.61
C THR A 563 -0.35 -0.19 56.74
N LEU A 564 -0.08 -1.07 57.71
CA LEU A 564 -0.85 -2.27 57.97
C LEU A 564 -1.71 -2.08 59.23
N ASP A 565 -2.80 -2.83 59.34
CA ASP A 565 -3.49 -3.00 60.60
C ASP A 565 -2.52 -3.56 61.66
N ASN A 566 -2.69 -3.11 62.90
CA ASN A 566 -1.87 -3.59 64.01
C ASN A 566 -2.23 -5.03 64.38
N PHE A 567 -1.68 -5.98 63.63
CA PHE A 567 -1.84 -7.42 63.84
C PHE A 567 -1.25 -7.94 65.16
N LEU A 568 -0.46 -7.10 65.87
CA LEU A 568 0.08 -7.42 67.19
C LEU A 568 -0.89 -7.07 68.32
N LYS A 569 -1.94 -6.28 68.05
CA LYS A 569 -2.98 -5.92 69.03
C LYS A 569 -3.90 -7.11 69.27
N GLU A 570 -3.92 -7.62 70.49
CA GLU A 570 -4.87 -8.67 70.88
C GLU A 570 -6.30 -8.11 70.88
N GLY A 571 -7.23 -8.81 70.22
CA GLY A 571 -8.66 -8.62 70.41
C GLY A 571 -9.15 -9.37 71.66
N GLU A 572 -10.33 -9.02 72.19
CA GLU A 572 -10.88 -9.62 73.42
C GLU A 572 -11.08 -11.17 73.34
N GLU A 573 -11.03 -11.76 72.15
CA GLU A 573 -11.08 -13.22 71.92
C GLU A 573 -9.87 -13.79 71.13
N SER A 574 -8.70 -13.15 71.16
CA SER A 574 -7.55 -13.67 70.40
C SER A 574 -6.73 -14.71 71.19
N ASP A 575 -6.54 -15.90 70.60
CA ASP A 575 -5.70 -16.99 71.09
C ASP A 575 -4.22 -16.78 70.71
N ASN A 576 -3.74 -15.53 70.82
CA ASN A 576 -2.40 -15.16 70.38
C ASN A 576 -1.36 -15.84 71.30
N PRO A 577 -0.40 -16.63 70.75
CA PRO A 577 0.49 -17.45 71.57
C PRO A 577 1.53 -16.63 72.35
N ILE A 578 1.66 -15.32 72.07
CA ILE A 578 2.63 -14.42 72.68
C ILE A 578 1.88 -13.25 73.32
N LYS A 579 1.69 -13.31 74.65
CA LYS A 579 1.05 -12.23 75.40
C LYS A 579 2.10 -11.27 75.97
N PRO A 580 1.92 -9.93 75.83
CA PRO A 580 2.77 -8.90 76.43
C PRO A 580 3.12 -9.09 77.90
N GLU A 581 2.15 -9.57 78.67
CA GLU A 581 2.25 -9.80 80.12
C GLU A 581 3.19 -10.93 80.51
N ASN A 582 3.53 -11.83 79.57
CA ASN A 582 4.34 -13.01 79.84
C ASN A 582 5.84 -12.79 79.65
N PHE A 583 6.28 -11.61 79.16
CA PHE A 583 7.68 -11.36 78.81
C PHE A 583 8.14 -9.95 79.25
N GLU A 584 9.30 -9.87 79.90
CA GLU A 584 10.03 -8.62 80.10
C GLU A 584 10.82 -8.22 78.84
N LEU A 585 11.34 -9.20 78.11
CA LEU A 585 12.12 -9.01 76.88
C LEU A 585 11.93 -10.19 75.93
N LEU A 586 11.67 -9.87 74.66
CA LEU A 586 11.85 -10.76 73.53
C LEU A 586 12.85 -10.10 72.57
N GLN A 587 14.05 -10.64 72.44
CA GLN A 587 15.11 -10.08 71.61
C GLN A 587 15.54 -11.07 70.52
N LEU A 588 15.53 -10.62 69.26
CA LEU A 588 16.09 -11.37 68.13
C LEU A 588 17.45 -10.77 67.76
N ASP A 589 18.51 -11.56 67.97
CA ASP A 589 19.85 -11.22 67.53
C ASP A 589 20.11 -11.89 66.18
N PHE A 590 20.30 -11.07 65.16
CA PHE A 590 20.48 -11.50 63.77
C PHE A 590 21.85 -11.03 63.27
N ILE A 591 22.69 -11.98 62.86
CA ILE A 591 23.97 -11.71 62.22
C ILE A 591 23.89 -12.19 60.78
N ALA A 592 24.15 -11.31 59.82
CA ALA A 592 24.19 -11.65 58.40
C ALA A 592 25.49 -11.20 57.75
N LYS A 593 26.04 -12.04 56.87
CA LYS A 593 27.11 -11.72 55.93
C LYS A 593 26.51 -11.62 54.55
N ASN A 594 26.42 -10.40 54.04
CA ASN A 594 25.89 -10.12 52.73
C ASN A 594 27.02 -10.06 51.69
N GLY A 595 26.94 -10.88 50.64
CA GLY A 595 27.82 -10.81 49.47
C GLY A 595 27.25 -9.98 48.33
N PHE A 596 26.02 -9.47 48.44
CA PHE A 596 25.42 -8.61 47.45
C PHE A 596 25.81 -7.14 47.68
N PRO A 597 26.02 -6.35 46.62
CA PRO A 597 26.28 -4.91 46.73
C PRO A 597 24.98 -4.09 46.97
N LEU A 598 24.04 -4.68 47.69
CA LEU A 598 22.72 -4.14 48.02
C LEU A 598 22.48 -4.28 49.51
N GLY A 599 22.26 -3.17 50.19
CA GLY A 599 21.87 -3.09 51.59
C GLY A 599 20.35 -3.01 51.75
N VAL A 600 19.87 -3.54 52.86
CA VAL A 600 18.46 -3.51 53.27
C VAL A 600 18.40 -3.01 54.69
N SER A 601 17.56 -2.01 54.91
CA SER A 601 17.24 -1.46 56.22
C SER A 601 15.73 -1.54 56.41
N VAL A 602 15.30 -1.97 57.60
CA VAL A 602 13.86 -2.04 57.93
C VAL A 602 13.60 -1.16 59.14
N LYS A 603 12.54 -0.37 59.09
CA LYS A 603 12.04 0.40 60.23
C LYS A 603 10.56 0.10 60.38
N MET A 604 10.10 -0.07 61.62
CA MET A 604 8.70 -0.34 61.92
C MET A 604 8.26 0.62 63.02
N SER A 605 7.14 1.30 62.84
CA SER A 605 6.57 2.19 63.85
C SER A 605 5.13 1.81 64.16
N LEU A 606 4.79 1.82 65.44
CA LEU A 606 3.42 1.67 65.91
C LEU A 606 2.74 3.03 65.90
N TYR A 607 1.62 3.15 65.20
CA TYR A 607 0.92 4.41 64.94
C TYR A 607 -0.49 4.38 65.53
N ASP A 608 -0.84 5.44 66.27
CA ASP A 608 -2.17 5.68 66.80
C ASP A 608 -2.91 6.66 65.87
N GLU A 609 -4.02 6.19 65.28
CA GLU A 609 -4.79 6.97 64.31
C GLU A 609 -5.61 8.08 64.96
N ILE A 610 -6.02 7.89 66.21
CA ILE A 610 -6.86 8.84 66.97
C ILE A 610 -6.01 10.07 67.33
N THR A 611 -4.81 9.84 67.88
CA THR A 611 -3.92 10.92 68.32
C THR A 611 -2.96 11.40 67.23
N LYS A 612 -2.85 10.65 66.11
CA LYS A 612 -1.90 10.88 65.02
C LYS A 612 -0.44 10.89 65.47
N THR A 613 -0.08 9.99 66.39
CA THR A 613 1.28 9.92 66.95
C THR A 613 1.92 8.55 66.76
N ILE A 614 3.24 8.53 66.56
CA ILE A 614 4.05 7.31 66.64
C ILE A 614 4.28 6.98 68.11
N ARG A 615 3.86 5.79 68.55
CA ARG A 615 3.95 5.32 69.94
C ARG A 615 5.28 4.65 70.24
N HIS A 616 5.84 3.93 69.27
CA HIS A 616 7.13 3.27 69.38
C HIS A 616 7.70 2.97 68.00
N THR A 617 9.03 2.85 67.89
CA THR A 617 9.72 2.50 66.65
C THR A 617 10.77 1.43 66.91
N ILE A 618 10.72 0.35 66.13
CA ILE A 618 11.80 -0.62 65.98
C ILE A 618 12.63 -0.20 64.77
N ASP A 619 13.93 -0.04 64.98
CA ASP A 619 14.88 0.33 63.94
C ASP A 619 15.85 -0.84 63.69
N ALA A 620 15.73 -1.44 62.52
CA ALA A 620 16.60 -2.48 61.97
C ALA A 620 17.41 -1.92 60.79
N SER A 621 17.91 -0.69 60.92
CA SER A 621 18.70 -0.01 59.88
C SER A 621 19.96 -0.77 59.46
N SER A 622 20.49 -1.63 60.32
CA SER A 622 21.64 -2.48 60.05
C SER A 622 21.28 -3.90 59.58
N LEU A 623 20.06 -4.16 59.10
CA LEU A 623 19.61 -5.52 58.77
C LEU A 623 20.58 -6.21 57.78
N LEU A 624 20.85 -5.59 56.64
CA LEU A 624 21.87 -6.02 55.69
C LEU A 624 22.66 -4.81 55.17
N GLY A 625 23.97 -4.82 55.35
CA GLY A 625 24.87 -3.83 54.73
C GLY A 625 25.29 -4.26 53.32
N PRO A 626 25.51 -3.33 52.38
CA PRO A 626 25.97 -3.68 51.03
C PRO A 626 27.44 -4.14 51.06
N ALA A 627 27.77 -5.17 50.29
CA ALA A 627 29.14 -5.64 50.08
C ALA A 627 29.97 -4.61 49.29
N PRO A 628 31.28 -4.47 49.58
CA PRO A 628 32.16 -3.62 48.76
C PRO A 628 32.25 -4.15 47.32
N VAL A 629 32.44 -3.24 46.37
CA VAL A 629 32.56 -3.54 44.93
C VAL A 629 33.94 -3.14 44.40
N ASP A 630 34.34 -3.75 43.30
CA ASP A 630 35.48 -3.33 42.49
C ASP A 630 35.12 -2.18 41.52
N ALA A 631 36.08 -1.76 40.70
CA ALA A 631 35.89 -0.67 39.73
C ALA A 631 34.82 -0.96 38.64
N ASN A 632 34.43 -2.22 38.44
CA ASN A 632 33.42 -2.63 37.47
C ASN A 632 32.03 -2.80 38.10
N GLY A 633 31.87 -2.49 39.39
CA GLY A 633 30.63 -2.65 40.13
C GLY A 633 30.38 -4.08 40.63
N LYS A 634 31.36 -4.99 40.51
CA LYS A 634 31.25 -6.38 40.98
C LYS A 634 31.66 -6.46 42.45
N ALA A 635 30.83 -7.07 43.29
CA ALA A 635 31.16 -7.35 44.69
C ALA A 635 32.45 -8.17 44.80
N ASN A 636 33.38 -7.71 45.63
CA ASN A 636 34.71 -8.32 45.83
C ASN A 636 34.95 -8.77 47.29
N GLY A 637 33.90 -8.77 48.11
CA GLY A 637 33.94 -9.17 49.52
C GLY A 637 32.55 -9.40 50.08
N THR A 638 32.45 -9.44 51.41
CA THR A 638 31.16 -9.52 52.12
C THR A 638 31.07 -8.43 53.18
N LYS A 639 29.86 -8.02 53.53
CA LYS A 639 29.59 -7.12 54.64
C LYS A 639 28.85 -7.87 55.74
N GLU A 640 29.51 -8.04 56.89
CA GLU A 640 28.85 -8.55 58.09
C GLU A 640 28.08 -7.42 58.79
N THR A 641 26.84 -7.70 59.17
CA THR A 641 26.00 -6.85 59.99
C THR A 641 25.39 -7.63 61.14
N THR A 642 25.22 -6.96 62.28
CA THR A 642 24.54 -7.48 63.45
C THR A 642 23.37 -6.57 63.76
N THR A 643 22.18 -7.14 63.88
CA THR A 643 20.94 -6.45 64.16
C THR A 643 20.27 -7.09 65.36
N ASN A 644 19.94 -6.28 66.36
CA ASN A 644 19.30 -6.74 67.59
C ASN A 644 17.91 -6.11 67.67
N LEU A 645 16.87 -6.89 67.44
CA LEU A 645 15.49 -6.44 67.55
C LEU A 645 14.98 -6.73 68.95
N LYS A 646 14.84 -5.70 69.79
CA LYS A 646 14.38 -5.84 71.17
C LYS A 646 12.92 -5.42 71.28
N LEU A 647 12.06 -6.36 71.66
CA LEU A 647 10.68 -6.13 72.03
C LEU A 647 10.61 -6.12 73.56
N THR A 648 10.49 -4.94 74.14
CA THR A 648 10.39 -4.73 75.59
C THR A 648 8.93 -4.59 76.02
N ARG A 649 8.67 -4.53 77.32
CA ARG A 649 7.34 -4.19 77.86
C ARG A 649 6.78 -2.89 77.28
N GLU A 650 7.62 -1.86 77.13
CA GLU A 650 7.24 -0.58 76.53
C GLU A 650 6.75 -0.73 75.08
N PHE A 651 7.41 -1.59 74.29
CA PHE A 651 6.96 -1.89 72.93
C PHE A 651 5.56 -2.50 72.95
N PHE A 652 5.31 -3.50 73.82
CA PHE A 652 4.00 -4.14 73.86
C PHE A 652 2.89 -3.25 74.46
N ASP A 653 3.21 -2.34 75.39
CA ASP A 653 2.25 -1.34 75.87
C ASP A 653 1.90 -0.33 74.77
N ALA A 654 2.89 0.03 73.94
CA ALA A 654 2.65 0.82 72.73
C ALA A 654 1.80 0.06 71.69
N VAL A 655 1.94 -1.27 71.57
CA VAL A 655 1.08 -2.10 70.70
C VAL A 655 -0.39 -1.96 71.09
N LYS A 656 -0.72 -2.00 72.40
CA LYS A 656 -2.11 -1.88 72.88
C LYS A 656 -2.75 -0.54 72.55
N THR A 657 -1.94 0.52 72.49
CA THR A 657 -2.38 1.91 72.28
C THR A 657 -2.19 2.41 70.85
N SER A 658 -1.84 1.52 69.92
CA SER A 658 -1.68 1.82 68.50
C SER A 658 -2.72 1.09 67.67
N ASP A 659 -3.11 1.67 66.54
CA ASP A 659 -4.13 1.12 65.64
C ASP A 659 -3.51 0.54 64.37
N LYS A 660 -2.38 1.10 63.93
CA LYS A 660 -1.66 0.70 62.71
C LYS A 660 -0.18 0.44 62.97
N ILE A 661 0.45 -0.28 62.04
CA ILE A 661 1.89 -0.47 61.95
C ILE A 661 2.35 0.12 60.62
N ILE A 662 3.28 1.07 60.68
CA ILE A 662 3.93 1.62 59.48
C ILE A 662 5.29 0.94 59.33
N VAL A 663 5.56 0.36 58.16
CA VAL A 663 6.82 -0.31 57.85
C VAL A 663 7.52 0.44 56.73
N TRP A 664 8.80 0.75 56.91
CA TRP A 664 9.68 1.30 55.89
C TRP A 664 10.75 0.27 55.55
N PHE A 665 10.88 -0.05 54.27
CA PHE A 665 12.03 -0.75 53.71
C PHE A 665 12.88 0.27 52.97
N THR A 666 14.16 0.37 53.30
CA THR A 666 15.11 1.21 52.58
C THR A 666 16.17 0.35 51.92
N LEU A 667 16.35 0.54 50.62
CA LEU A 667 17.34 -0.14 49.79
C LEU A 667 18.43 0.85 49.37
N ASN A 668 19.68 0.42 49.48
CA ASN A 668 20.84 1.22 49.10
C ASN A 668 21.87 0.33 48.40
N THR A 669 22.41 0.77 47.27
CA THR A 669 23.59 0.11 46.71
C THR A 669 24.87 0.60 47.40
N THR A 670 25.97 -0.12 47.18
CA THR A 670 27.31 0.27 47.63
C THR A 670 27.61 1.73 47.29
N SER A 671 28.36 2.42 48.17
CA SER A 671 28.74 3.83 48.00
C SER A 671 27.56 4.80 47.87
N SER A 672 26.41 4.47 48.46
CA SER A 672 25.20 5.32 48.47
C SER A 672 24.76 5.75 47.06
N GLY A 673 24.83 4.83 46.10
CA GLY A 673 24.42 5.08 44.72
C GLY A 673 25.40 5.92 43.90
N ALA A 674 26.62 6.20 44.37
CA ALA A 674 27.62 6.94 43.58
C ALA A 674 28.18 6.11 42.39
N THR A 675 28.14 4.78 42.49
CA THR A 675 28.65 3.84 41.48
C THR A 675 27.60 2.81 41.12
N ASP A 676 27.55 2.42 39.84
CA ASP A 676 26.74 1.29 39.38
C ASP A 676 27.26 -0.01 39.99
N VAL A 677 26.34 -0.86 40.43
CA VAL A 677 26.65 -2.19 40.96
C VAL A 677 26.01 -3.26 40.10
N LYS A 678 26.64 -4.43 40.04
CA LYS A 678 26.22 -5.56 39.22
C LYS A 678 25.83 -6.75 40.08
N ILE A 679 24.74 -7.42 39.73
CA ILE A 679 24.30 -8.64 40.41
C ILE A 679 24.75 -9.88 39.62
N TYR A 680 25.43 -10.78 40.31
CA TYR A 680 25.88 -12.07 39.77
C TYR A 680 25.17 -13.21 40.48
N SER A 681 24.90 -14.31 39.77
CA SER A 681 24.10 -15.41 40.29
C SER A 681 24.77 -16.21 41.40
N ASP A 682 26.08 -16.04 41.62
CA ASP A 682 26.85 -16.70 42.67
C ASP A 682 26.99 -15.89 43.96
N TYR A 683 26.37 -14.71 44.06
CA TYR A 683 26.28 -13.96 45.30
C TYR A 683 25.41 -14.66 46.34
N ARG A 684 25.75 -14.46 47.62
CA ARG A 684 25.16 -15.19 48.76
C ARG A 684 24.94 -14.30 49.97
N ILE A 685 23.94 -14.67 50.78
CA ILE A 685 23.73 -14.16 52.13
C ILE A 685 23.85 -15.34 53.09
N ASP A 686 24.80 -15.28 54.01
CA ASP A 686 24.89 -16.20 55.14
C ASP A 686 24.29 -15.54 56.37
N PHE A 687 23.44 -16.23 57.12
CA PHE A 687 22.83 -15.63 58.32
C PHE A 687 22.73 -16.59 59.49
N LYS A 688 22.70 -16.02 60.70
CA LYS A 688 22.48 -16.69 61.98
C LYS A 688 21.55 -15.85 62.83
N ALA A 689 20.57 -16.49 63.45
CA ALA A 689 19.62 -15.86 64.35
C ALA A 689 19.63 -16.56 65.72
N ALA A 690 19.59 -15.78 66.79
CA ALA A 690 19.38 -16.25 68.15
C ALA A 690 18.20 -15.51 68.78
N LEU A 691 17.34 -16.24 69.47
CA LEU A 691 16.22 -15.68 70.21
C LEU A 691 16.58 -15.64 71.70
N ILE A 692 16.56 -14.45 72.27
CA ILE A 692 16.75 -14.19 73.69
C ILE A 692 15.40 -13.87 74.29
N VAL A 693 14.99 -14.64 75.30
CA VAL A 693 13.69 -14.52 75.95
C VAL A 693 13.90 -14.31 77.44
N LYS A 694 13.28 -13.27 77.99
CA LYS A 694 13.17 -13.05 79.43
C LYS A 694 11.68 -13.07 79.80
N PRO A 695 11.10 -14.23 80.17
CA PRO A 695 9.71 -14.27 80.60
C PRO A 695 9.53 -13.48 81.90
N ASP A 696 8.34 -12.91 82.08
CA ASP A 696 7.89 -12.39 83.36
C ASP A 696 6.97 -13.43 84.01
N ILE A 697 7.49 -14.16 85.00
CA ILE A 697 6.75 -15.21 85.69
C ILE A 697 6.40 -14.72 87.09
N VAL A 698 5.12 -14.40 87.28
CA VAL A 698 4.55 -14.08 88.58
C VAL A 698 3.89 -15.33 89.16
N PHE A 699 4.47 -15.88 90.22
CA PHE A 699 3.83 -16.93 91.00
C PHE A 699 2.88 -16.28 92.01
N ASN A 700 1.58 -16.54 91.88
CA ASN A 700 0.54 -16.10 92.81
C ASN A 700 0.41 -17.05 94.01
#